data_AF-A0A1G3Q5R2-F1
#
_entry.id   AF-A0A1G3Q5R2-F1
#
_cell.length_a   1.000
_cell.length_b   1.000
_cell.length_c   1.000
_cell.angle_alpha   90.00
_cell.angle_beta   90.00
_cell.angle_gamma   90.00
#
_symmetry.space_group_name_H-M   'P 1'
#
loop_
_entity.id
_entity.type
_entity.pdbx_description
1 polymer ?
#
loop_
_entity_poly.entity_id
_entity_poly.type
_entity_poly.pdbx_seq_one_letter_code
_entity_poly.pdbx_strand_id
1 'polypeptide(L)'
;MASDQRSKLFKEFRYSGGKVLDEKNLSFAEIEDDKLQELINLLDIKEQEGNLSTLERRRLDSARRVQMQRKKGPRYVYHGPNVERPVEGEETEEGHKATPKGERRDAYRIPYYIHSESGPKRWFQLFWARIKCILNGVFPIFRIRVKNRFLNYTGDNIRHSMKVNKQILASILYQDKELTQEVKESFRRSGFYNYYELIYRFDNLLDDELFDEILALKKLGKAQIKDAHLVLTKLYKKLFSIKQYVSFLKDALNRAMGIEARMRNLRPDIVTANLRTINKHIESIFFYLYKKLGLLVDFFYLNRVKSGWQHSFLQFIGFINDDHVGYLTRMWDEREEYERKRKQLAEVIQGKVDSATKVKEQNTKNNIELSEGLTDAIRDGLNFLYDHLDFYRALEKGRSNPSDDYVYFHLRDKVFVINTVVDFFDKEYSFLFLSNRVTYNVFFDGTGRKVDVKNSLRDLYYKINLIYQRVREYLAAVRQLKNMLNTERPTQVELSIEYKNIITQKTNMMRTIHQTTTKIFSQFEKIIFYILSDARGQKMVLQNPDEEVRIGTKVADVNLFKGMRFIDVFQSAYNYTSAFNYLLNEGELDMVSLNVDEPYYLHLVNTAEIEQKIALEEEQKFQEEEKKAQEGEGEKESADKPDGETPEEKQPETSSGAKDMGTPVSPKASIAEMDKSISNSRDDEDKWEDEIRRDIDLMKKV
;
A
#
# COMPACT_ATOMS: atom_id res chain seq x y z
N MET A 1 -2.47 43.91 3.32
CA MET A 1 -2.31 42.49 3.71
C MET A 1 -2.33 41.58 2.48
N ALA A 2 -3.48 41.24 1.87
CA ALA A 2 -3.52 40.27 0.75
C ALA A 2 -2.55 40.56 -0.43
N SER A 3 -2.27 41.83 -0.74
CA SER A 3 -1.27 42.22 -1.75
C SER A 3 0.16 41.76 -1.41
N ASP A 4 0.58 41.86 -0.15
CA ASP A 4 1.94 41.48 0.28
C ASP A 4 2.14 39.96 0.32
N GLN A 5 1.13 39.20 0.73
CA GLN A 5 1.18 37.74 0.65
C GLN A 5 1.22 37.26 -0.80
N ARG A 6 0.40 37.85 -1.70
CA ARG A 6 0.50 37.63 -3.16
C ARG A 6 1.93 37.97 -3.66
N SER A 7 2.54 39.06 -3.18
CA SER A 7 3.91 39.48 -3.55
C SER A 7 5.02 38.53 -3.06
N LYS A 8 4.89 37.98 -1.83
CA LYS A 8 5.83 36.98 -1.27
C LYS A 8 5.80 35.66 -2.04
N LEU A 9 4.62 35.07 -2.23
CA LEU A 9 4.44 33.81 -2.97
C LEU A 9 5.04 33.86 -4.39
N PHE A 10 4.85 34.98 -5.11
CA PHE A 10 5.45 35.18 -6.44
C PHE A 10 6.98 35.36 -6.43
N LYS A 11 7.60 35.69 -5.28
CA LYS A 11 9.07 35.70 -5.12
C LYS A 11 9.61 34.31 -4.76
N GLU A 12 8.93 33.58 -3.88
CA GLU A 12 9.33 32.23 -3.45
C GLU A 12 9.27 31.24 -4.63
N PHE A 13 8.27 31.35 -5.52
CA PHE A 13 8.20 30.60 -6.79
C PHE A 13 9.34 30.87 -7.79
N ARG A 14 10.18 31.90 -7.58
CA ARG A 14 11.40 32.15 -8.39
C ARG A 14 12.68 31.60 -7.75
N TYR A 15 12.62 31.05 -6.53
CA TYR A 15 13.81 30.79 -5.69
C TYR A 15 13.85 29.41 -5.01
N SER A 16 13.23 28.38 -5.60
CA SER A 16 13.58 26.99 -5.27
C SER A 16 14.90 26.57 -5.96
N GLY A 17 15.79 25.88 -5.25
CA GLY A 17 16.96 25.22 -5.85
C GLY A 17 18.17 26.11 -6.23
N GLY A 18 18.22 27.38 -5.80
CA GLY A 18 19.46 28.18 -5.87
C GLY A 18 19.92 28.62 -7.27
N LYS A 19 19.10 28.47 -8.31
CA LYS A 19 19.31 29.04 -9.64
C LYS A 19 18.11 29.89 -10.05
N VAL A 20 18.36 31.04 -10.66
CA VAL A 20 17.31 31.84 -11.30
C VAL A 20 16.83 31.08 -12.53
N LEU A 21 15.66 30.43 -12.42
CA LEU A 21 15.04 29.72 -13.54
C LEU A 21 14.45 30.72 -14.54
N ASP A 22 14.85 30.62 -15.80
CA ASP A 22 14.26 31.39 -16.91
C ASP A 22 12.75 31.05 -17.01
N GLU A 23 11.89 32.06 -17.12
CA GLU A 23 10.44 31.98 -16.83
C GLU A 23 9.64 31.09 -17.80
N LYS A 24 10.32 30.53 -18.80
CA LYS A 24 9.81 29.62 -19.84
C LYS A 24 9.94 28.13 -19.46
N ASN A 25 10.76 27.79 -18.46
CA ASN A 25 11.21 26.40 -18.21
C ASN A 25 10.67 25.77 -16.90
N LEU A 26 9.61 26.31 -16.30
CA LEU A 26 8.98 25.72 -15.10
C LEU A 26 8.22 24.42 -15.44
N SER A 27 8.77 23.29 -15.01
CA SER A 27 8.18 21.95 -15.15
C SER A 27 7.09 21.72 -14.10
N PHE A 28 5.81 21.78 -14.51
CA PHE A 28 4.68 21.46 -13.63
C PHE A 28 4.65 20.00 -13.15
N ALA A 29 5.46 19.10 -13.74
CA ALA A 29 5.54 17.70 -13.35
C ALA A 29 6.21 17.49 -11.97
N GLU A 30 7.08 18.42 -11.56
CA GLU A 30 7.90 18.35 -10.34
C GLU A 30 7.27 19.10 -9.14
N ILE A 31 6.14 19.78 -9.32
CA ILE A 31 5.46 20.54 -8.27
C ILE A 31 4.56 19.61 -7.44
N GLU A 32 4.66 19.67 -6.11
CA GLU A 32 3.79 18.95 -5.17
C GLU A 32 2.29 19.28 -5.38
N ASP A 33 1.40 18.31 -5.17
CA ASP A 33 -0.03 18.47 -5.54
C ASP A 33 -0.75 19.58 -4.75
N ASP A 34 -0.39 19.83 -3.50
CA ASP A 34 -0.98 20.91 -2.69
C ASP A 34 -0.60 22.30 -3.25
N LYS A 35 0.67 22.50 -3.58
CA LYS A 35 1.18 23.72 -4.22
C LYS A 35 0.62 23.90 -5.64
N LEU A 36 0.36 22.79 -6.34
CA LEU A 36 -0.33 22.81 -7.64
C LEU A 36 -1.81 23.21 -7.50
N GLN A 37 -2.50 22.73 -6.46
CA GLN A 37 -3.90 23.10 -6.16
C GLN A 37 -4.00 24.56 -5.69
N GLU A 38 -3.09 25.04 -4.85
CA GLU A 38 -3.03 26.45 -4.43
C GLU A 38 -2.80 27.38 -5.63
N LEU A 39 -1.87 27.03 -6.53
CA LEU A 39 -1.63 27.77 -7.76
C LEU A 39 -2.86 27.80 -8.67
N ILE A 40 -3.59 26.69 -8.81
CA ILE A 40 -4.87 26.67 -9.53
C ILE A 40 -5.87 27.62 -8.87
N ASN A 41 -6.06 27.54 -7.54
CA ASN A 41 -7.01 28.39 -6.82
C ASN A 41 -6.69 29.90 -6.99
N LEU A 42 -5.42 30.29 -6.91
CA LEU A 42 -4.98 31.68 -7.08
C LEU A 42 -5.18 32.19 -8.53
N LEU A 43 -5.05 31.31 -9.53
CA LEU A 43 -5.28 31.65 -10.92
C LEU A 43 -6.78 31.64 -11.29
N ASP A 44 -7.58 30.74 -10.69
CA ASP A 44 -9.05 30.73 -10.80
C ASP A 44 -9.67 32.00 -10.21
N ILE A 45 -9.18 32.46 -9.06
CA ILE A 45 -9.58 33.75 -8.48
C ILE A 45 -9.25 34.90 -9.44
N LYS A 46 -8.08 34.91 -10.08
CA LYS A 46 -7.75 35.90 -11.12
C LYS A 46 -8.59 35.76 -12.40
N GLU A 47 -9.04 34.54 -12.74
CA GLU A 47 -9.96 34.29 -13.87
C GLU A 47 -11.32 34.94 -13.59
N GLN A 48 -11.83 34.80 -12.36
CA GLN A 48 -13.07 35.41 -11.88
C GLN A 48 -12.95 36.94 -11.67
N GLU A 49 -11.81 37.43 -11.19
CA GLU A 49 -11.47 38.87 -11.14
C GLU A 49 -11.32 39.50 -12.55
N GLY A 50 -11.34 38.69 -13.63
CA GLY A 50 -11.17 39.14 -15.03
C GLY A 50 -9.74 39.52 -15.42
N ASN A 51 -8.83 39.61 -14.45
CA ASN A 51 -7.46 40.13 -14.59
C ASN A 51 -6.43 39.11 -15.11
N LEU A 52 -6.86 37.90 -15.48
CA LEU A 52 -5.97 36.81 -15.88
C LEU A 52 -5.38 36.99 -17.29
N SER A 53 -4.07 37.22 -17.37
CA SER A 53 -3.34 37.42 -18.63
C SER A 53 -3.32 36.18 -19.53
N THR A 54 -3.02 36.35 -20.81
CA THR A 54 -2.93 35.25 -21.79
C THR A 54 -1.83 34.23 -21.47
N LEU A 55 -0.78 34.62 -20.74
CA LEU A 55 0.25 33.71 -20.24
C LEU A 55 -0.25 32.94 -19.01
N GLU A 56 -0.94 33.62 -18.09
CA GLU A 56 -1.49 32.99 -16.89
C GLU A 56 -2.63 32.01 -17.21
N ARG A 57 -3.50 32.31 -18.18
CA ARG A 57 -4.50 31.36 -18.71
C ARG A 57 -3.83 30.06 -19.20
N ARG A 58 -2.74 30.18 -19.97
CA ARG A 58 -1.97 29.02 -20.44
C ARG A 58 -1.31 28.23 -19.30
N ARG A 59 -0.86 28.90 -18.23
CA ARG A 59 -0.34 28.25 -17.01
C ARG A 59 -1.45 27.53 -16.25
N LEU A 60 -2.62 28.16 -16.09
CA LEU A 60 -3.81 27.56 -15.47
C LEU A 60 -4.29 26.32 -16.23
N ASP A 61 -4.45 26.41 -17.55
CA ASP A 61 -4.80 25.27 -18.41
C ASP A 61 -3.77 24.13 -18.35
N SER A 62 -2.50 24.44 -18.03
CA SER A 62 -1.43 23.45 -17.91
C SER A 62 -1.47 22.78 -16.52
N ALA A 63 -1.65 23.56 -15.45
CA ALA A 63 -1.82 23.04 -14.09
C ALA A 63 -3.09 22.18 -13.96
N ARG A 64 -4.24 22.66 -14.46
CA ARG A 64 -5.51 21.89 -14.55
C ARG A 64 -5.32 20.58 -15.33
N ARG A 65 -4.46 20.55 -16.37
CA ARG A 65 -4.13 19.32 -17.13
C ARG A 65 -3.22 18.35 -16.37
N VAL A 66 -2.16 18.82 -15.73
CA VAL A 66 -1.27 17.96 -14.90
C VAL A 66 -2.06 17.37 -13.74
N GLN A 67 -2.89 18.18 -13.06
CA GLN A 67 -3.72 17.68 -11.97
C GLN A 67 -4.76 16.66 -12.47
N MET A 68 -5.36 16.85 -13.65
CA MET A 68 -6.23 15.85 -14.27
C MET A 68 -5.50 14.57 -14.70
N GLN A 69 -4.20 14.63 -15.04
CA GLN A 69 -3.40 13.45 -15.34
C GLN A 69 -3.09 12.67 -14.04
N ARG A 70 -2.64 13.36 -12.98
CA ARG A 70 -2.41 12.73 -11.66
C ARG A 70 -3.69 12.09 -11.11
N LYS A 71 -4.82 12.82 -11.10
CA LYS A 71 -6.14 12.33 -10.64
C LYS A 71 -6.79 11.23 -11.52
N LYS A 72 -6.20 10.85 -12.66
CA LYS A 72 -6.75 9.81 -13.57
C LYS A 72 -5.80 8.62 -13.82
N GLY A 73 -4.64 8.60 -13.17
CA GLY A 73 -3.58 7.63 -13.44
C GLY A 73 -2.96 7.78 -14.84
N PRO A 74 -1.94 6.97 -15.16
CA PRO A 74 -1.14 7.13 -16.38
C PRO A 74 -1.91 6.72 -17.66
N ARG A 75 -2.60 7.69 -18.27
CA ARG A 75 -2.98 7.63 -19.69
C ARG A 75 -1.97 8.38 -20.55
N TYR A 76 -1.22 7.65 -21.37
CA TYR A 76 -0.30 8.22 -22.36
C TYR A 76 -1.02 9.21 -23.29
N VAL A 77 -0.54 10.45 -23.33
CA VAL A 77 -1.00 11.47 -24.29
C VAL A 77 0.08 11.64 -25.36
N TYR A 78 -0.29 11.41 -26.61
CA TYR A 78 0.61 11.46 -27.76
C TYR A 78 0.76 12.91 -28.26
N HIS A 79 1.99 13.42 -28.38
CA HIS A 79 2.24 14.73 -29.00
C HIS A 79 2.18 14.62 -30.53
N GLY A 80 1.26 15.36 -31.16
CA GLY A 80 1.27 15.60 -32.60
C GLY A 80 2.25 16.73 -32.98
N PRO A 81 2.79 16.74 -34.21
CA PRO A 81 3.71 17.79 -34.66
C PRO A 81 3.00 19.13 -34.89
N ASN A 82 3.70 20.24 -34.64
CA ASN A 82 3.28 21.57 -35.08
C ASN A 82 3.32 21.65 -36.62
N VAL A 83 2.39 22.42 -37.19
CA VAL A 83 2.41 22.85 -38.60
C VAL A 83 2.11 24.35 -38.63
N GLU A 84 2.91 25.10 -39.39
CA GLU A 84 2.79 26.56 -39.52
C GLU A 84 1.70 26.95 -40.54
N ARG A 85 1.23 28.20 -40.48
CA ARG A 85 0.16 28.69 -41.37
C ARG A 85 0.72 29.27 -42.68
N PRO A 86 0.13 28.94 -43.83
CA PRO A 86 0.05 29.82 -45.00
C PRO A 86 -1.26 30.63 -45.02
N VAL A 87 -1.44 31.46 -46.04
CA VAL A 87 -2.47 32.53 -46.15
C VAL A 87 -3.34 32.33 -47.41
N GLU A 88 -4.60 32.77 -47.29
CA GLU A 88 -5.66 33.13 -48.28
C GLU A 88 -5.58 32.64 -49.75
N GLY A 89 -6.74 32.21 -50.29
CA GLY A 89 -6.97 31.97 -51.73
C GLY A 89 -8.29 31.26 -52.03
N GLU A 90 -9.16 31.94 -52.79
CA GLU A 90 -10.41 31.45 -53.42
C GLU A 90 -10.11 30.28 -54.41
N GLU A 91 -10.99 29.36 -54.84
CA GLU A 91 -12.46 29.11 -54.71
C GLU A 91 -12.68 27.58 -55.06
N THR A 92 -13.85 26.89 -55.11
CA THR A 92 -15.30 27.17 -54.94
C THR A 92 -16.00 25.98 -54.21
N GLU A 93 -17.13 25.48 -54.71
CA GLU A 93 -18.03 24.43 -54.19
C GLU A 93 -18.01 23.18 -55.13
N GLU A 94 -18.65 22.02 -54.91
CA GLU A 94 -19.70 21.59 -53.97
C GLU A 94 -19.29 20.34 -53.16
N GLY A 95 -20.07 19.99 -52.13
CA GLY A 95 -19.69 18.99 -51.12
C GLY A 95 -20.56 17.75 -51.00
N HIS A 96 -20.01 16.72 -50.34
CA HIS A 96 -20.80 15.71 -49.63
C HIS A 96 -20.16 15.35 -48.29
N LYS A 97 -20.99 15.22 -47.24
CA LYS A 97 -20.57 15.13 -45.83
C LYS A 97 -19.88 13.79 -45.50
N ALA A 98 -18.78 13.85 -44.75
CA ALA A 98 -18.18 12.71 -44.04
C ALA A 98 -17.82 13.09 -42.60
N THR A 99 -18.10 12.20 -41.65
CA THR A 99 -17.88 12.39 -40.20
C THR A 99 -16.42 12.12 -39.78
N PRO A 100 -15.97 12.64 -38.62
CA PRO A 100 -14.58 12.53 -38.19
C PRO A 100 -14.14 11.07 -37.95
N LYS A 101 -12.97 10.71 -38.46
CA LYS A 101 -12.35 9.39 -38.28
C LYS A 101 -11.74 9.27 -36.89
N GLY A 102 -12.48 8.66 -35.96
CA GLY A 102 -11.89 8.08 -34.76
C GLY A 102 -11.06 6.83 -35.08
N GLU A 103 -9.96 6.66 -34.35
CA GLU A 103 -9.18 5.43 -34.14
C GLU A 103 -8.59 4.71 -35.39
N ARG A 104 -7.27 4.49 -35.36
CA ARG A 104 -6.61 3.49 -36.22
C ARG A 104 -7.03 2.08 -35.76
N ARG A 105 -8.10 1.56 -36.35
CA ARG A 105 -8.43 0.12 -36.25
C ARG A 105 -7.34 -0.71 -36.93
N ASP A 106 -6.68 -1.58 -36.17
CA ASP A 106 -5.87 -2.64 -36.75
C ASP A 106 -6.75 -3.51 -37.65
N ALA A 107 -6.41 -3.54 -38.94
CA ALA A 107 -7.26 -4.07 -39.98
C ALA A 107 -7.23 -5.60 -40.06
N TYR A 108 -7.74 -6.27 -39.02
CA TYR A 108 -8.31 -7.61 -39.16
C TYR A 108 -9.27 -7.57 -40.35
N ARG A 109 -8.90 -8.22 -41.46
CA ARG A 109 -9.70 -8.21 -42.70
C ARG A 109 -10.86 -9.20 -42.60
N ILE A 110 -11.73 -8.96 -41.62
CA ILE A 110 -13.00 -9.67 -41.40
C ILE A 110 -13.78 -9.63 -42.73
N PRO A 111 -14.33 -10.75 -43.23
CA PRO A 111 -15.18 -10.70 -44.41
C PRO A 111 -16.41 -9.84 -44.10
N TYR A 112 -16.71 -8.86 -44.97
CA TYR A 112 -17.87 -8.00 -44.81
C TYR A 112 -19.17 -8.79 -45.06
N TYR A 113 -19.71 -9.40 -44.01
CA TYR A 113 -21.08 -9.93 -44.00
C TYR A 113 -22.05 -8.76 -43.79
N ILE A 114 -23.01 -8.62 -44.70
CA ILE A 114 -23.92 -7.46 -44.73
C ILE A 114 -25.00 -7.63 -43.65
N HIS A 115 -24.78 -7.00 -42.50
CA HIS A 115 -25.70 -6.99 -41.34
C HIS A 115 -26.92 -6.05 -41.58
N SER A 116 -27.72 -6.30 -42.61
CA SER A 116 -28.99 -5.56 -42.83
C SER A 116 -30.06 -6.31 -43.64
N GLU A 117 -29.69 -7.21 -44.56
CA GLU A 117 -30.65 -7.80 -45.49
C GLU A 117 -31.30 -9.10 -44.96
N SER A 118 -32.62 -9.20 -45.04
CA SER A 118 -33.40 -10.44 -44.89
C SER A 118 -33.89 -10.95 -46.27
N GLY A 119 -34.29 -12.23 -46.36
CA GLY A 119 -34.84 -12.82 -47.59
C GLY A 119 -33.92 -13.81 -48.33
N PRO A 120 -34.21 -14.13 -49.61
CA PRO A 120 -33.62 -15.26 -50.33
C PRO A 120 -32.08 -15.26 -50.40
N LYS A 121 -31.46 -14.06 -50.41
CA LYS A 121 -30.00 -13.90 -50.42
C LYS A 121 -29.30 -14.68 -49.28
N ARG A 122 -29.87 -14.72 -48.06
CA ARG A 122 -29.30 -15.50 -46.94
C ARG A 122 -29.34 -17.01 -47.18
N TRP A 123 -30.40 -17.51 -47.82
CA TRP A 123 -30.51 -18.93 -48.18
C TRP A 123 -29.46 -19.30 -49.24
N PHE A 124 -29.29 -18.45 -50.27
CA PHE A 124 -28.22 -18.60 -51.26
C PHE A 124 -26.82 -18.54 -50.63
N GLN A 125 -26.57 -17.62 -49.69
CA GLN A 125 -25.27 -17.55 -48.97
C GLN A 125 -24.96 -18.85 -48.22
N LEU A 126 -25.93 -19.39 -47.46
CA LEU A 126 -25.75 -20.66 -46.73
C LEU A 126 -25.56 -21.86 -47.67
N PHE A 127 -26.28 -21.87 -48.80
CA PHE A 127 -26.12 -22.88 -49.86
C PHE A 127 -24.73 -22.80 -50.50
N TRP A 128 -24.25 -21.60 -50.82
CA TRP A 128 -22.88 -21.39 -51.33
C TRP A 128 -21.80 -21.75 -50.31
N ALA A 129 -21.97 -21.45 -49.03
CA ALA A 129 -21.04 -21.88 -47.97
C ALA A 129 -20.98 -23.42 -47.86
N ARG A 130 -22.12 -24.11 -47.97
CA ARG A 130 -22.18 -25.58 -48.07
C ARG A 130 -21.45 -26.10 -49.33
N ILE A 131 -21.62 -25.47 -50.49
CA ILE A 131 -20.90 -25.83 -51.72
C ILE A 131 -19.38 -25.67 -51.54
N LYS A 132 -18.91 -24.54 -50.98
CA LYS A 132 -17.49 -24.31 -50.68
C LYS A 132 -16.92 -25.43 -49.78
N CYS A 133 -17.67 -25.86 -48.76
CA CYS A 133 -17.31 -26.96 -47.88
C CYS A 133 -17.26 -28.33 -48.59
N ILE A 134 -18.17 -28.58 -49.55
CA ILE A 134 -18.16 -29.82 -50.35
C ILE A 134 -16.92 -29.85 -51.27
N LEU A 135 -16.69 -28.78 -52.04
CA LEU A 135 -15.58 -28.64 -52.98
C LEU A 135 -14.21 -28.73 -52.30
N ASN A 136 -14.04 -28.13 -51.13
CA ASN A 136 -12.78 -28.19 -50.37
C ASN A 136 -12.57 -29.53 -49.62
N GLY A 137 -13.53 -30.46 -49.72
CA GLY A 137 -13.43 -31.79 -49.13
C GLY A 137 -13.77 -31.87 -47.64
N VAL A 138 -14.46 -30.87 -47.08
CA VAL A 138 -14.92 -30.85 -45.67
C VAL A 138 -16.24 -31.61 -45.52
N PHE A 139 -17.20 -31.40 -46.42
CA PHE A 139 -18.50 -32.09 -46.44
C PHE A 139 -18.61 -33.11 -47.60
N PRO A 140 -19.39 -34.19 -47.46
CA PRO A 140 -19.83 -35.02 -48.59
C PRO A 140 -21.02 -34.37 -49.30
N ILE A 141 -21.25 -34.73 -50.57
CA ILE A 141 -22.25 -34.11 -51.43
C ILE A 141 -23.67 -34.24 -50.83
N PHE A 142 -24.06 -35.48 -50.52
CA PHE A 142 -25.45 -35.85 -50.18
C PHE A 142 -25.80 -35.81 -48.67
N ARG A 143 -24.87 -35.46 -47.77
CA ARG A 143 -25.14 -35.45 -46.32
C ARG A 143 -24.48 -34.23 -45.66
N ILE A 144 -25.21 -33.51 -44.82
CA ILE A 144 -24.63 -32.42 -44.01
C ILE A 144 -23.95 -33.07 -42.79
N ARG A 145 -22.67 -33.42 -42.95
CA ARG A 145 -21.78 -33.95 -41.90
C ARG A 145 -20.31 -33.70 -42.28
N VAL A 146 -19.41 -33.68 -41.32
CA VAL A 146 -17.96 -33.56 -41.58
C VAL A 146 -17.43 -34.90 -42.14
N LYS A 147 -16.57 -34.84 -43.17
CA LYS A 147 -15.91 -36.02 -43.76
C LYS A 147 -14.89 -36.59 -42.77
N ASN A 148 -14.93 -37.91 -42.54
CA ASN A 148 -13.94 -38.61 -41.71
C ASN A 148 -12.50 -38.36 -42.19
N ARG A 149 -12.24 -38.22 -43.51
CA ARG A 149 -10.89 -37.85 -44.02
C ARG A 149 -10.41 -36.48 -43.50
N PHE A 150 -11.31 -35.51 -43.29
CA PHE A 150 -10.97 -34.21 -42.70
C PHE A 150 -10.78 -34.31 -41.18
N LEU A 151 -11.65 -35.06 -40.48
CA LEU A 151 -11.50 -35.32 -39.04
C LEU A 151 -10.23 -36.10 -38.73
N ASN A 152 -9.85 -37.08 -39.55
CA ASN A 152 -8.58 -37.80 -39.39
C ASN A 152 -7.39 -36.87 -39.62
N TYR A 153 -7.40 -36.08 -40.70
CA TYR A 153 -6.31 -35.15 -40.96
C TYR A 153 -6.15 -34.10 -39.82
N THR A 154 -7.25 -33.63 -39.25
CA THR A 154 -7.22 -32.66 -38.14
C THR A 154 -6.84 -33.31 -36.81
N GLY A 155 -7.45 -34.44 -36.44
CA GLY A 155 -7.27 -35.09 -35.15
C GLY A 155 -6.05 -36.02 -35.05
N ASP A 156 -5.62 -36.62 -36.16
CA ASP A 156 -4.50 -37.56 -36.20
C ASP A 156 -3.24 -36.88 -36.78
N ASN A 157 -3.27 -36.40 -38.04
CA ASN A 157 -2.07 -35.85 -38.71
C ASN A 157 -1.57 -34.51 -38.13
N ILE A 158 -2.49 -33.57 -37.86
CA ILE A 158 -2.13 -32.24 -37.34
C ILE A 158 -1.72 -32.34 -35.86
N ARG A 159 -2.41 -33.14 -35.04
CA ARG A 159 -1.99 -33.48 -33.67
C ARG A 159 -0.57 -34.04 -33.64
N HIS A 160 -0.24 -34.99 -34.52
CA HIS A 160 1.13 -35.52 -34.64
C HIS A 160 2.14 -34.42 -35.03
N SER A 161 1.82 -33.58 -36.02
CA SER A 161 2.69 -32.46 -36.42
C SER A 161 2.96 -31.48 -35.27
N MET A 162 1.94 -31.22 -34.43
CA MET A 162 2.06 -30.37 -33.24
C MET A 162 2.87 -31.05 -32.13
N LYS A 163 2.74 -32.36 -31.92
CA LYS A 163 3.60 -33.12 -30.97
C LYS A 163 5.07 -33.09 -31.37
N VAL A 164 5.37 -33.20 -32.67
CA VAL A 164 6.74 -33.02 -33.19
C VAL A 164 7.25 -31.59 -32.99
N ASN A 165 6.41 -30.58 -33.23
CA ASN A 165 6.79 -29.17 -32.94
C ASN A 165 7.11 -28.97 -31.45
N LYS A 166 6.26 -29.49 -30.55
CA LYS A 166 6.45 -29.39 -29.10
C LYS A 166 7.73 -30.06 -28.62
N GLN A 167 8.11 -31.20 -29.21
CA GLN A 167 9.40 -31.84 -28.95
C GLN A 167 10.60 -30.96 -29.40
N ILE A 168 10.49 -30.29 -30.55
CA ILE A 168 11.54 -29.39 -31.06
C ILE A 168 11.64 -28.08 -30.24
N LEU A 169 10.50 -27.55 -29.76
CA LEU A 169 10.44 -26.29 -29.01
C LEU A 169 10.63 -26.46 -27.48
N ALA A 170 10.73 -27.69 -27.00
CA ALA A 170 10.80 -28.01 -25.57
C ALA A 170 11.98 -27.30 -24.88
N SER A 171 13.13 -27.22 -25.55
CA SER A 171 14.33 -26.50 -25.10
C SER A 171 14.10 -25.00 -24.92
N ILE A 172 13.50 -24.37 -25.93
CA ILE A 172 13.27 -22.92 -26.04
C ILE A 172 12.17 -22.42 -25.07
N LEU A 173 11.26 -23.30 -24.63
CA LEU A 173 10.07 -22.91 -23.88
C LEU A 173 10.01 -23.39 -22.41
N TYR A 174 10.57 -24.56 -22.07
CA TYR A 174 10.33 -25.13 -20.72
C TYR A 174 11.37 -26.13 -20.17
N GLN A 175 12.24 -26.73 -20.97
CA GLN A 175 13.28 -27.64 -20.47
C GLN A 175 14.51 -26.90 -19.89
N ASP A 176 14.80 -25.71 -20.40
CA ASP A 176 16.04 -24.98 -20.13
C ASP A 176 15.71 -23.52 -19.82
N LYS A 177 15.79 -23.17 -18.52
CA LYS A 177 15.41 -21.84 -18.03
C LYS A 177 16.35 -20.75 -18.51
N GLU A 178 17.63 -21.05 -18.68
CA GLU A 178 18.64 -20.08 -19.11
C GLU A 178 18.45 -19.73 -20.59
N LEU A 179 18.29 -20.75 -21.44
CA LEU A 179 17.93 -20.57 -22.85
C LEU A 179 16.59 -19.84 -23.00
N THR A 180 15.57 -20.21 -22.21
CA THR A 180 14.25 -19.57 -22.26
C THR A 180 14.34 -18.07 -21.95
N GLN A 181 15.13 -17.67 -20.94
CA GLN A 181 15.30 -16.28 -20.57
C GLN A 181 16.16 -15.50 -21.57
N GLU A 182 17.29 -16.04 -22.07
CA GLU A 182 18.06 -15.34 -23.11
C GLU A 182 17.26 -15.22 -24.42
N VAL A 183 16.39 -16.17 -24.77
CA VAL A 183 15.46 -16.01 -25.91
C VAL A 183 14.47 -14.86 -25.67
N LYS A 184 13.83 -14.78 -24.49
CA LYS A 184 12.96 -13.66 -24.11
C LYS A 184 13.71 -12.31 -24.17
N GLU A 185 14.86 -12.23 -23.52
CA GLU A 185 15.66 -11.01 -23.44
C GLU A 185 16.20 -10.59 -24.81
N SER A 186 16.72 -11.53 -25.61
CA SER A 186 17.19 -11.22 -26.96
C SER A 186 16.07 -10.64 -27.83
N PHE A 187 14.83 -11.11 -27.67
CA PHE A 187 13.66 -10.49 -28.33
C PHE A 187 13.33 -9.09 -27.77
N ARG A 188 13.32 -8.89 -26.44
CA ARG A 188 13.12 -7.56 -25.82
C ARG A 188 14.19 -6.56 -26.28
N ARG A 189 15.48 -6.91 -26.15
CA ARG A 189 16.65 -6.13 -26.62
C ARG A 189 16.57 -5.77 -28.11
N SER A 190 15.95 -6.64 -28.92
CA SER A 190 15.75 -6.43 -30.37
C SER A 190 14.43 -5.72 -30.73
N GLY A 191 13.62 -5.30 -29.75
CA GLY A 191 12.31 -4.67 -29.98
C GLY A 191 11.18 -5.60 -30.45
N PHE A 192 11.39 -6.92 -30.41
CA PHE A 192 10.45 -7.94 -30.89
C PHE A 192 9.59 -8.54 -29.76
N TYR A 193 9.07 -7.71 -28.86
CA TYR A 193 8.38 -8.10 -27.61
C TYR A 193 7.41 -9.29 -27.74
N ASN A 194 6.57 -9.31 -28.77
CA ASN A 194 5.54 -10.35 -28.96
C ASN A 194 6.07 -11.68 -29.55
N TYR A 195 7.36 -11.78 -29.93
CA TYR A 195 7.89 -12.97 -30.62
C TYR A 195 7.91 -14.22 -29.72
N TYR A 196 8.24 -14.09 -28.43
CA TYR A 196 8.16 -15.21 -27.49
C TYR A 196 6.71 -15.68 -27.31
N GLU A 197 5.76 -14.74 -27.18
CA GLU A 197 4.32 -15.05 -27.11
C GLU A 197 3.82 -15.80 -28.36
N LEU A 198 4.28 -15.43 -29.56
CA LEU A 198 3.91 -16.14 -30.79
C LEU A 198 4.37 -17.60 -30.81
N ILE A 199 5.60 -17.88 -30.36
CA ILE A 199 6.12 -19.25 -30.25
C ILE A 199 5.33 -20.03 -29.18
N TYR A 200 5.09 -19.43 -28.01
CA TYR A 200 4.32 -20.03 -26.91
C TYR A 200 2.87 -20.35 -27.31
N ARG A 201 2.17 -19.42 -27.98
CA ARG A 201 0.82 -19.68 -28.51
C ARG A 201 0.81 -20.73 -29.61
N PHE A 202 1.88 -20.84 -30.41
CA PHE A 202 2.00 -21.88 -31.44
C PHE A 202 2.20 -23.29 -30.85
N ASP A 203 2.95 -23.41 -29.74
CA ASP A 203 3.08 -24.66 -29.00
C ASP A 203 1.75 -25.08 -28.34
N ASN A 204 1.06 -24.12 -27.72
CA ASN A 204 -0.27 -24.30 -27.10
C ASN A 204 -1.44 -24.46 -28.10
N LEU A 205 -1.13 -24.64 -29.39
CA LEU A 205 -2.07 -25.26 -30.33
C LEU A 205 -2.23 -26.76 -30.08
N LEU A 206 -1.24 -27.42 -29.46
CA LEU A 206 -1.39 -28.79 -29.00
C LEU A 206 -2.29 -28.82 -27.76
N ASP A 207 -3.51 -29.31 -27.97
CA ASP A 207 -4.54 -29.48 -26.95
C ASP A 207 -5.07 -30.90 -27.11
N ASP A 208 -4.55 -31.83 -26.29
CA ASP A 208 -4.79 -33.26 -26.48
C ASP A 208 -6.27 -33.62 -26.26
N GLU A 209 -6.93 -32.99 -25.29
CA GLU A 209 -8.37 -33.14 -25.04
C GLU A 209 -9.20 -32.65 -26.23
N LEU A 210 -8.91 -31.44 -26.74
CA LEU A 210 -9.58 -30.90 -27.92
C LEU A 210 -9.38 -31.78 -29.16
N PHE A 211 -8.21 -32.39 -29.33
CA PHE A 211 -8.00 -33.33 -30.43
C PHE A 211 -8.77 -34.64 -30.22
N ASP A 212 -8.91 -35.15 -28.99
CA ASP A 212 -9.76 -36.31 -28.71
C ASP A 212 -11.26 -35.99 -28.84
N GLU A 213 -11.72 -34.78 -28.52
CA GLU A 213 -13.06 -34.29 -28.91
C GLU A 213 -13.25 -34.38 -30.44
N ILE A 214 -12.29 -33.87 -31.23
CA ILE A 214 -12.33 -33.91 -32.71
C ILE A 214 -12.38 -35.34 -33.25
N LEU A 215 -11.66 -36.27 -32.62
CA LEU A 215 -11.65 -37.68 -32.98
C LEU A 215 -12.98 -38.37 -32.59
N ALA A 216 -13.57 -38.01 -31.45
CA ALA A 216 -14.86 -38.52 -31.00
C ALA A 216 -16.02 -38.16 -31.95
N LEU A 217 -15.96 -37.00 -32.62
CA LEU A 217 -16.93 -36.59 -33.66
C LEU A 217 -17.13 -37.66 -34.74
N LYS A 218 -16.14 -38.52 -35.02
CA LYS A 218 -16.23 -39.64 -35.98
C LYS A 218 -17.40 -40.61 -35.64
N LYS A 219 -17.79 -40.72 -34.37
CA LYS A 219 -18.83 -41.65 -33.86
C LYS A 219 -20.26 -41.10 -33.95
N LEU A 220 -20.45 -39.78 -34.02
CA LEU A 220 -21.74 -39.10 -33.77
C LEU A 220 -22.75 -39.08 -34.96
N GLY A 221 -22.50 -39.86 -36.02
CA GLY A 221 -23.50 -40.14 -37.07
C GLY A 221 -24.11 -38.92 -37.77
N LYS A 222 -25.37 -38.58 -37.41
CA LYS A 222 -26.13 -37.40 -37.89
C LYS A 222 -26.06 -36.21 -36.92
N ALA A 223 -25.90 -36.44 -35.62
CA ALA A 223 -25.87 -35.37 -34.60
C ALA A 223 -24.61 -34.50 -34.71
N GLN A 224 -23.52 -35.11 -35.18
CA GLN A 224 -22.15 -34.59 -35.34
C GLN A 224 -22.02 -33.07 -35.62
N ILE A 225 -22.88 -32.44 -36.42
CA ILE A 225 -22.76 -31.00 -36.74
C ILE A 225 -23.01 -30.07 -35.53
N LYS A 226 -23.87 -30.44 -34.58
CA LYS A 226 -24.10 -29.62 -33.37
C LYS A 226 -22.83 -29.55 -32.53
N ASP A 227 -22.16 -30.69 -32.39
CA ASP A 227 -21.02 -30.83 -31.49
C ASP A 227 -19.72 -30.38 -32.20
N ALA A 228 -19.60 -30.69 -33.50
CA ALA A 228 -18.52 -30.18 -34.35
C ALA A 228 -18.50 -28.63 -34.42
N HIS A 229 -19.64 -27.95 -34.24
CA HIS A 229 -19.69 -26.50 -34.10
C HIS A 229 -18.82 -26.04 -32.92
N LEU A 230 -19.06 -26.59 -31.74
CA LEU A 230 -18.36 -26.21 -30.51
C LEU A 230 -16.86 -26.52 -30.63
N VAL A 231 -16.55 -27.78 -30.91
CA VAL A 231 -15.18 -28.32 -30.92
C VAL A 231 -14.32 -27.65 -32.01
N LEU A 232 -14.81 -27.57 -33.25
CA LEU A 232 -14.01 -27.04 -34.35
C LEU A 232 -13.92 -25.50 -34.33
N THR A 233 -14.84 -24.81 -33.64
CA THR A 233 -14.73 -23.36 -33.39
C THR A 233 -13.71 -23.06 -32.29
N LYS A 234 -13.60 -23.86 -31.22
CA LYS A 234 -12.48 -23.77 -30.25
C LYS A 234 -11.12 -23.81 -30.98
N LEU A 235 -10.90 -24.83 -31.82
CA LEU A 235 -9.66 -24.97 -32.60
C LEU A 235 -9.46 -23.81 -33.59
N TYR A 236 -10.53 -23.36 -34.26
CA TYR A 236 -10.44 -22.21 -35.16
C TYR A 236 -10.04 -20.93 -34.44
N LYS A 237 -10.54 -20.68 -33.22
CA LYS A 237 -10.15 -19.53 -32.40
C LYS A 237 -8.65 -19.51 -32.12
N LYS A 238 -8.09 -20.62 -31.64
CA LYS A 238 -6.64 -20.77 -31.38
C LYS A 238 -5.79 -20.53 -32.65
N LEU A 239 -6.29 -20.89 -33.83
CA LEU A 239 -5.60 -20.61 -35.10
C LEU A 239 -5.83 -19.18 -35.61
N PHE A 240 -6.97 -18.56 -35.31
CA PHE A 240 -7.34 -17.21 -35.78
C PHE A 240 -6.45 -16.12 -35.16
N SER A 241 -6.19 -16.18 -33.86
CA SER A 241 -5.28 -15.25 -33.16
C SER A 241 -3.88 -15.22 -33.78
N ILE A 242 -3.33 -16.39 -34.12
CA ILE A 242 -1.99 -16.52 -34.71
C ILE A 242 -1.98 -16.23 -36.22
N LYS A 243 -3.11 -16.41 -36.94
CA LYS A 243 -3.12 -16.46 -38.42
C LYS A 243 -2.54 -15.21 -39.08
N GLN A 244 -2.75 -14.02 -38.54
CA GLN A 244 -2.21 -12.79 -39.13
C GLN A 244 -0.71 -12.61 -38.87
N TYR A 245 -0.18 -13.27 -37.82
CA TYR A 245 1.23 -13.18 -37.42
C TYR A 245 2.11 -14.32 -37.96
N VAL A 246 1.61 -15.18 -38.85
CA VAL A 246 2.34 -16.38 -39.33
C VAL A 246 3.73 -16.06 -39.91
N SER A 247 3.92 -14.90 -40.54
CA SER A 247 5.24 -14.44 -41.01
C SER A 247 6.18 -14.10 -39.85
N PHE A 248 5.68 -13.38 -38.84
CA PHE A 248 6.43 -13.05 -37.62
C PHE A 248 6.73 -14.29 -36.78
N LEU A 249 5.82 -15.26 -36.72
CA LEU A 249 6.06 -16.57 -36.10
C LEU A 249 7.22 -17.31 -36.78
N LYS A 250 7.27 -17.34 -38.11
CA LYS A 250 8.40 -17.95 -38.84
C LYS A 250 9.73 -17.24 -38.55
N ASP A 251 9.74 -15.91 -38.47
CA ASP A 251 10.94 -15.13 -38.10
C ASP A 251 11.35 -15.33 -36.64
N ALA A 252 10.39 -15.35 -35.71
CA ALA A 252 10.62 -15.65 -34.30
C ALA A 252 11.26 -17.04 -34.11
N LEU A 253 10.74 -18.05 -34.80
CA LEU A 253 11.28 -19.41 -34.78
C LEU A 253 12.70 -19.49 -35.35
N ASN A 254 12.98 -18.83 -36.48
CA ASN A 254 14.34 -18.71 -37.03
C ASN A 254 15.31 -18.14 -36.01
N ARG A 255 14.92 -17.05 -35.33
CA ARG A 255 15.75 -16.35 -34.34
C ARG A 255 15.94 -17.17 -33.06
N ALA A 256 14.88 -17.76 -32.50
CA ALA A 256 14.96 -18.56 -31.28
C ALA A 256 15.86 -19.80 -31.46
N MET A 257 15.69 -20.56 -32.55
CA MET A 257 16.59 -21.66 -32.87
C MET A 257 18.01 -21.18 -33.22
N GLY A 258 18.19 -19.96 -33.73
CA GLY A 258 19.49 -19.32 -33.90
C GLY A 258 20.15 -18.83 -32.60
N ILE A 259 19.40 -18.66 -31.50
CA ILE A 259 19.92 -18.44 -30.15
C ILE A 259 20.32 -19.78 -29.53
N GLU A 260 19.42 -20.78 -29.58
CA GLU A 260 19.69 -22.14 -29.10
C GLU A 260 20.97 -22.72 -29.75
N ALA A 261 21.08 -22.61 -31.07
CA ALA A 261 22.24 -23.12 -31.82
C ALA A 261 23.57 -22.55 -31.33
N ARG A 262 23.60 -21.27 -30.92
CA ARG A 262 24.79 -20.60 -30.40
C ARG A 262 25.08 -20.97 -28.94
N MET A 263 24.05 -21.00 -28.08
CA MET A 263 24.23 -21.36 -26.66
C MET A 263 24.64 -22.83 -26.48
N ARG A 264 24.11 -23.73 -27.31
CA ARG A 264 24.31 -25.19 -27.20
C ARG A 264 25.27 -25.79 -28.22
N ASN A 265 25.93 -24.96 -29.04
CA ASN A 265 26.84 -25.38 -30.12
C ASN A 265 26.24 -26.46 -31.05
N LEU A 266 24.96 -26.31 -31.43
CA LEU A 266 24.27 -27.29 -32.26
C LEU A 266 24.78 -27.26 -33.70
N ARG A 267 24.92 -28.44 -34.32
CA ARG A 267 25.28 -28.56 -35.74
C ARG A 267 24.22 -27.87 -36.63
N PRO A 268 24.60 -27.02 -37.61
CA PRO A 268 23.65 -26.31 -38.48
C PRO A 268 22.66 -27.23 -39.22
N ASP A 269 23.09 -28.44 -39.56
CA ASP A 269 22.29 -29.51 -40.16
C ASP A 269 21.03 -29.82 -39.32
N ILE A 270 21.17 -29.91 -37.99
CA ILE A 270 20.07 -30.19 -37.05
C ILE A 270 19.10 -28.99 -37.02
N VAL A 271 19.65 -27.79 -36.87
CA VAL A 271 18.89 -26.54 -36.77
C VAL A 271 18.06 -26.30 -38.04
N THR A 272 18.66 -26.49 -39.22
CA THR A 272 17.96 -26.33 -40.50
C THR A 272 16.99 -27.47 -40.80
N ALA A 273 17.18 -28.68 -40.25
CA ALA A 273 16.20 -29.77 -40.35
C ALA A 273 14.98 -29.51 -39.46
N ASN A 274 15.19 -29.06 -38.22
CA ASN A 274 14.13 -28.63 -37.30
C ASN A 274 13.31 -27.47 -37.90
N LEU A 275 13.98 -26.44 -38.42
CA LEU A 275 13.31 -25.31 -39.09
C LEU A 275 12.51 -25.75 -40.34
N ARG A 276 13.06 -26.63 -41.18
CA ARG A 276 12.32 -27.17 -42.35
C ARG A 276 11.08 -27.96 -41.93
N THR A 277 11.18 -28.76 -40.86
CA THR A 277 10.06 -29.52 -40.29
C THR A 277 8.96 -28.59 -39.74
N ILE A 278 9.31 -27.62 -38.90
CA ILE A 278 8.32 -26.67 -38.34
C ILE A 278 7.69 -25.81 -39.45
N ASN A 279 8.45 -25.32 -40.43
CA ASN A 279 7.90 -24.56 -41.55
C ASN A 279 6.85 -25.36 -42.35
N LYS A 280 7.14 -26.63 -42.66
CA LYS A 280 6.19 -27.55 -43.30
C LYS A 280 4.93 -27.77 -42.46
N HIS A 281 5.06 -27.83 -41.14
CA HIS A 281 3.92 -27.94 -40.24
C HIS A 281 3.10 -26.63 -40.17
N ILE A 282 3.74 -25.46 -40.14
CA ILE A 282 3.08 -24.14 -40.24
C ILE A 282 2.28 -24.02 -41.54
N GLU A 283 2.79 -24.53 -42.66
CA GLU A 283 2.08 -24.54 -43.94
C GLU A 283 0.87 -25.49 -43.93
N SER A 284 1.06 -26.71 -43.42
CA SER A 284 -0.02 -27.68 -43.16
C SER A 284 -1.15 -27.07 -42.31
N ILE A 285 -0.80 -26.36 -41.24
CA ILE A 285 -1.75 -25.74 -40.30
C ILE A 285 -2.41 -24.48 -40.89
N PHE A 286 -1.64 -23.47 -41.30
CA PHE A 286 -2.20 -22.15 -41.59
C PHE A 286 -2.59 -21.89 -43.05
N PHE A 287 -2.12 -22.72 -44.00
CA PHE A 287 -2.43 -22.57 -45.42
C PHE A 287 -3.40 -23.68 -45.91
N TYR A 288 -3.32 -24.89 -45.35
CA TYR A 288 -4.26 -25.97 -45.67
C TYR A 288 -5.38 -26.15 -44.62
N LEU A 289 -5.08 -26.45 -43.34
CA LEU A 289 -6.12 -26.70 -42.32
C LEU A 289 -6.98 -25.45 -42.10
N TYR A 290 -6.37 -24.32 -41.74
CA TYR A 290 -7.09 -23.08 -41.41
C TYR A 290 -8.02 -22.62 -42.53
N LYS A 291 -7.59 -22.73 -43.79
CA LYS A 291 -8.42 -22.39 -44.97
C LYS A 291 -9.69 -23.25 -45.04
N LYS A 292 -9.59 -24.55 -44.75
CA LYS A 292 -10.73 -25.48 -44.76
C LYS A 292 -11.61 -25.34 -43.53
N LEU A 293 -11.00 -25.09 -42.37
CA LEU A 293 -11.67 -24.87 -41.10
C LEU A 293 -12.47 -23.55 -41.12
N GLY A 294 -11.91 -22.47 -41.69
CA GLY A 294 -12.60 -21.20 -41.85
C GLY A 294 -13.85 -21.28 -42.73
N LEU A 295 -13.85 -22.10 -43.79
CA LEU A 295 -15.06 -22.36 -44.59
C LEU A 295 -16.17 -23.08 -43.79
N LEU A 296 -15.78 -23.94 -42.85
CA LEU A 296 -16.70 -24.66 -41.98
C LEU A 296 -17.28 -23.75 -40.89
N VAL A 297 -16.45 -22.87 -40.33
CA VAL A 297 -16.87 -21.86 -39.33
C VAL A 297 -17.71 -20.75 -39.98
N ASP A 298 -17.43 -20.35 -41.23
CA ASP A 298 -18.31 -19.51 -42.09
C ASP A 298 -19.70 -20.15 -42.23
N PHE A 299 -19.77 -21.45 -42.58
CA PHE A 299 -21.03 -22.19 -42.64
C PHE A 299 -21.75 -22.26 -41.27
N PHE A 300 -21.03 -22.48 -40.17
CA PHE A 300 -21.61 -22.49 -38.82
C PHE A 300 -22.16 -21.11 -38.40
N TYR A 301 -21.42 -20.03 -38.69
CA TYR A 301 -21.82 -18.65 -38.42
C TYR A 301 -23.08 -18.29 -39.21
N LEU A 302 -23.07 -18.50 -40.53
CA LEU A 302 -24.23 -18.23 -41.39
C LEU A 302 -25.47 -19.05 -40.98
N ASN A 303 -25.29 -20.28 -40.49
CA ASN A 303 -26.39 -21.09 -39.97
C ASN A 303 -26.94 -20.52 -38.65
N ARG A 304 -26.10 -19.98 -37.76
CA ARG A 304 -26.54 -19.33 -36.51
C ARG A 304 -27.17 -17.95 -36.76
N VAL A 305 -26.67 -17.18 -37.73
CA VAL A 305 -27.27 -15.92 -38.22
C VAL A 305 -28.63 -16.16 -38.90
N LYS A 306 -28.82 -17.31 -39.58
CA LYS A 306 -30.15 -17.76 -40.04
C LYS A 306 -31.10 -18.02 -38.86
N SER A 307 -30.58 -18.53 -37.73
CA SER A 307 -31.32 -18.74 -36.48
C SER A 307 -31.50 -17.48 -35.62
N GLY A 308 -31.28 -16.27 -36.17
CA GLY A 308 -31.58 -15.00 -35.49
C GLY A 308 -30.40 -14.35 -34.76
N TRP A 309 -29.19 -14.90 -34.85
CA TRP A 309 -27.99 -14.33 -34.21
C TRP A 309 -27.59 -12.98 -34.83
N GLN A 310 -27.50 -11.95 -33.99
CA GLN A 310 -27.15 -10.57 -34.39
C GLN A 310 -25.71 -10.17 -34.03
N HIS A 311 -25.03 -10.91 -33.15
CA HIS A 311 -23.68 -10.57 -32.68
C HIS A 311 -22.61 -10.82 -33.74
N SER A 312 -21.47 -10.15 -33.59
CA SER A 312 -20.35 -10.18 -34.53
C SER A 312 -19.70 -11.57 -34.68
N PHE A 313 -18.90 -11.75 -35.73
CA PHE A 313 -18.10 -12.96 -35.95
C PHE A 313 -17.09 -13.23 -34.82
N LEU A 314 -16.51 -12.18 -34.20
CA LEU A 314 -15.59 -12.33 -33.07
C LEU A 314 -16.31 -12.86 -31.83
N GLN A 315 -17.49 -12.32 -31.53
CA GLN A 315 -18.36 -12.82 -30.46
C GLN A 315 -18.87 -14.25 -30.75
N PHE A 316 -19.10 -14.59 -32.03
CA PHE A 316 -19.48 -15.94 -32.43
C PHE A 316 -18.39 -16.99 -32.18
N ILE A 317 -17.12 -16.67 -32.47
CA ILE A 317 -16.00 -17.59 -32.22
C ILE A 317 -15.50 -17.57 -30.76
N GLY A 318 -16.03 -16.66 -29.92
CA GLY A 318 -15.60 -16.49 -28.53
C GLY A 318 -14.24 -15.82 -28.37
N PHE A 319 -13.91 -14.89 -29.27
CA PHE A 319 -12.66 -14.11 -29.23
C PHE A 319 -12.74 -13.03 -28.15
N ILE A 320 -11.81 -13.09 -27.19
CA ILE A 320 -11.71 -12.17 -26.04
C ILE A 320 -10.34 -11.46 -26.05
N ASN A 321 -10.14 -10.51 -25.14
CA ASN A 321 -8.89 -9.74 -25.04
C ASN A 321 -7.66 -10.65 -24.95
N ASP A 322 -7.77 -11.74 -24.21
CA ASP A 322 -6.71 -12.71 -23.93
C ASP A 322 -6.26 -13.48 -25.19
N ASP A 323 -7.08 -13.51 -26.26
CA ASP A 323 -6.71 -14.06 -27.56
C ASP A 323 -5.87 -13.08 -28.40
N HIS A 324 -5.80 -11.80 -28.04
CA HIS A 324 -4.95 -10.82 -28.76
C HIS A 324 -3.47 -11.06 -28.47
N VAL A 325 -2.66 -11.08 -29.52
CA VAL A 325 -1.21 -11.18 -29.40
C VAL A 325 -0.63 -9.90 -28.78
N GLY A 326 0.14 -10.05 -27.71
CA GLY A 326 0.66 -8.99 -26.85
C GLY A 326 -0.01 -8.94 -25.47
N TYR A 327 -1.09 -9.69 -25.24
CA TYR A 327 -1.71 -9.82 -23.92
C TYR A 327 -0.81 -10.60 -22.95
N LEU A 328 -0.30 -11.76 -23.35
CA LEU A 328 0.55 -12.58 -22.47
C LEU A 328 1.91 -11.92 -22.24
N THR A 329 2.46 -11.23 -23.24
CA THR A 329 3.67 -10.39 -23.09
C THR A 329 3.50 -9.39 -21.95
N ARG A 330 2.39 -8.62 -21.91
CA ARG A 330 2.12 -7.68 -20.79
C ARG A 330 1.98 -8.39 -19.45
N MET A 331 1.18 -9.46 -19.37
CA MET A 331 0.99 -10.23 -18.13
C MET A 331 2.31 -10.81 -17.59
N TRP A 332 3.26 -11.15 -18.46
CA TRP A 332 4.61 -11.57 -18.07
C TRP A 332 5.51 -10.39 -17.67
N ASP A 333 5.48 -9.28 -18.40
CA ASP A 333 6.24 -8.07 -18.06
C ASP A 333 5.80 -7.51 -16.68
N GLU A 334 4.49 -7.45 -16.42
CA GLU A 334 3.88 -7.01 -15.16
C GLU A 334 4.24 -7.94 -14.00
N ARG A 335 4.20 -9.27 -14.21
CA ARG A 335 4.64 -10.25 -13.20
C ARG A 335 6.14 -10.16 -12.91
N GLU A 336 6.97 -10.01 -13.94
CA GLU A 336 8.42 -9.85 -13.78
C GLU A 336 8.79 -8.49 -13.17
N GLU A 337 7.93 -7.46 -13.23
CA GLU A 337 8.05 -6.24 -12.41
C GLU A 337 7.65 -6.45 -10.95
N TYR A 338 6.54 -7.14 -10.69
CA TYR A 338 6.10 -7.46 -9.33
C TYR A 338 7.15 -8.31 -8.58
N GLU A 339 7.69 -9.36 -9.22
CA GLU A 339 8.77 -10.17 -8.66
C GLU A 339 10.06 -9.37 -8.40
N ARG A 340 10.39 -8.36 -9.23
CA ARG A 340 11.52 -7.46 -9.00
C ARG A 340 11.28 -6.55 -7.79
N LYS A 341 10.11 -5.90 -7.71
CA LYS A 341 9.73 -5.05 -6.58
C LYS A 341 9.75 -5.84 -5.26
N ARG A 342 9.20 -7.06 -5.25
CA ARG A 342 9.23 -7.96 -4.07
C ARG A 342 10.66 -8.31 -3.64
N LYS A 343 11.58 -8.60 -4.57
CA LYS A 343 12.99 -8.87 -4.24
C LYS A 343 13.70 -7.65 -3.68
N GLN A 344 13.49 -6.47 -4.28
CA GLN A 344 14.05 -5.22 -3.78
C GLN A 344 13.54 -4.89 -2.38
N LEU A 345 12.25 -5.11 -2.09
CA LEU A 345 11.69 -4.95 -0.75
C LEU A 345 12.31 -5.93 0.25
N ALA A 346 12.48 -7.21 -0.13
CA ALA A 346 13.13 -8.21 0.71
C ALA A 346 14.63 -7.92 0.98
N GLU A 347 15.35 -7.39 0.00
CA GLU A 347 16.75 -6.95 0.15
C GLU A 347 16.85 -5.73 1.08
N VAL A 348 15.92 -4.77 1.00
CA VAL A 348 15.81 -3.65 1.93
C VAL A 348 15.46 -4.13 3.35
N ILE A 349 14.52 -5.08 3.49
CA ILE A 349 14.17 -5.69 4.78
C ILE A 349 15.39 -6.36 5.41
N GLN A 350 16.11 -7.20 4.68
CA GLN A 350 17.30 -7.88 5.21
C GLN A 350 18.39 -6.86 5.60
N GLY A 351 18.65 -5.85 4.76
CA GLY A 351 19.61 -4.79 5.06
C GLY A 351 19.24 -3.98 6.32
N LYS A 352 17.94 -3.73 6.55
CA LYS A 352 17.42 -3.09 7.77
C LYS A 352 17.48 -4.00 9.00
N VAL A 353 17.20 -5.30 8.87
CA VAL A 353 17.37 -6.27 9.97
C VAL A 353 18.84 -6.38 10.38
N ASP A 354 19.75 -6.41 9.41
CA ASP A 354 21.20 -6.45 9.62
C ASP A 354 21.76 -5.16 10.25
N SER A 355 21.07 -4.02 10.16
CA SER A 355 21.42 -2.80 10.92
C SER A 355 20.73 -2.75 12.28
N ALA A 356 19.49 -3.21 12.38
CA ALA A 356 18.72 -3.32 13.63
C ALA A 356 19.46 -4.14 14.69
N THR A 357 19.96 -5.33 14.32
CA THR A 357 20.74 -6.20 15.23
C THR A 357 22.00 -5.50 15.73
N LYS A 358 22.76 -4.83 14.84
CA LYS A 358 24.00 -4.12 15.20
C LYS A 358 23.74 -2.93 16.14
N VAL A 359 22.67 -2.15 15.88
CA VAL A 359 22.27 -1.04 16.77
C VAL A 359 21.83 -1.58 18.14
N LYS A 360 21.08 -2.70 18.18
CA LYS A 360 20.67 -3.33 19.45
C LYS A 360 21.88 -3.85 20.22
N GLU A 361 22.78 -4.60 19.60
CA GLU A 361 24.04 -5.08 20.21
C GLU A 361 24.91 -3.93 20.75
N GLN A 362 25.01 -2.81 20.02
CA GLN A 362 25.81 -1.66 20.43
C GLN A 362 25.16 -0.90 21.60
N ASN A 363 23.83 -0.73 21.58
CA ASN A 363 23.11 -0.10 22.70
C ASN A 363 23.09 -0.98 23.95
N THR A 364 23.00 -2.31 23.82
CA THR A 364 23.12 -3.24 24.96
C THR A 364 24.51 -3.15 25.59
N LYS A 365 25.59 -3.03 24.80
CA LYS A 365 26.95 -2.79 25.34
C LYS A 365 27.04 -1.47 26.09
N ASN A 366 26.56 -0.38 25.51
CA ASN A 366 26.56 0.93 26.15
C ASN A 366 25.79 0.91 27.49
N ASN A 367 24.62 0.27 27.55
CA ASN A 367 23.85 0.12 28.79
C ASN A 367 24.57 -0.75 29.84
N ILE A 368 25.28 -1.82 29.42
CA ILE A 368 26.10 -2.62 30.32
C ILE A 368 27.24 -1.78 30.91
N GLU A 369 28.01 -1.07 30.07
CA GLU A 369 29.15 -0.25 30.49
C GLU A 369 28.74 0.94 31.39
N LEU A 370 27.62 1.62 31.09
CA LEU A 370 27.08 2.69 31.98
C LEU A 370 26.50 2.14 33.29
N SER A 371 26.16 0.84 33.37
CA SER A 371 25.63 0.23 34.59
C SER A 371 26.70 -0.22 35.61
N GLU A 372 27.99 0.01 35.33
CA GLU A 372 29.08 -0.26 36.27
C GLU A 372 29.03 0.70 37.48
N GLY A 373 28.41 0.24 38.57
CA GLY A 373 28.21 1.01 39.81
C GLY A 373 26.75 1.07 40.27
N LEU A 374 25.79 0.79 39.37
CA LEU A 374 24.38 0.64 39.73
C LEU A 374 24.14 -0.69 40.45
N THR A 375 23.15 -0.70 41.36
CA THR A 375 22.70 -1.95 42.01
C THR A 375 22.00 -2.85 41.01
N ASP A 376 22.08 -4.17 41.21
CA ASP A 376 21.53 -5.16 40.28
C ASP A 376 20.01 -4.96 40.06
N ALA A 377 19.27 -4.58 41.10
CA ALA A 377 17.85 -4.26 40.99
C ALA A 377 17.55 -3.07 40.06
N ILE A 378 18.41 -2.04 40.05
CA ILE A 378 18.29 -0.91 39.12
C ILE A 378 18.66 -1.36 37.71
N ARG A 379 19.78 -2.08 37.54
CA ARG A 379 20.23 -2.58 36.22
C ARG A 379 19.18 -3.48 35.56
N ASP A 380 18.67 -4.45 36.29
CA ASP A 380 17.62 -5.37 35.83
C ASP A 380 16.32 -4.62 35.50
N GLY A 381 15.96 -3.61 36.29
CA GLY A 381 14.76 -2.81 36.05
C GLY A 381 14.88 -1.89 34.83
N LEU A 382 16.05 -1.31 34.57
CA LEU A 382 16.34 -0.52 33.37
C LEU A 382 16.32 -1.39 32.12
N ASN A 383 16.96 -2.58 32.16
CA ASN A 383 16.88 -3.56 31.08
C ASN A 383 15.43 -4.02 30.83
N PHE A 384 14.67 -4.29 31.89
CA PHE A 384 13.25 -4.67 31.76
C PHE A 384 12.41 -3.56 31.13
N LEU A 385 12.64 -2.28 31.50
CA LEU A 385 11.99 -1.14 30.85
C LEU A 385 12.34 -1.07 29.36
N TYR A 386 13.61 -1.24 29.00
CA TYR A 386 14.09 -1.23 27.62
C TYR A 386 13.47 -2.34 26.75
N ASP A 387 13.40 -3.57 27.25
CA ASP A 387 12.91 -4.72 26.47
C ASP A 387 11.38 -4.75 26.28
N HIS A 388 10.61 -4.03 27.10
CA HIS A 388 9.14 -4.18 27.15
C HIS A 388 8.33 -2.90 26.91
N LEU A 389 8.94 -1.69 26.90
CA LEU A 389 8.20 -0.42 26.92
C LEU A 389 8.45 0.44 25.67
N ASP A 390 7.58 0.26 24.68
CA ASP A 390 7.59 0.97 23.38
C ASP A 390 6.90 2.36 23.49
N PHE A 391 7.69 3.38 23.84
CA PHE A 391 7.20 4.77 24.00
C PHE A 391 6.55 5.35 22.74
N TYR A 392 7.08 5.04 21.56
CA TYR A 392 6.54 5.52 20.29
C TYR A 392 5.14 4.94 20.05
N ARG A 393 4.99 3.62 20.18
CA ARG A 393 3.70 2.94 20.00
C ARG A 393 2.68 3.34 21.08
N ALA A 394 3.11 3.67 22.29
CA ALA A 394 2.25 4.23 23.32
C ALA A 394 1.71 5.62 22.92
N LEU A 395 2.55 6.48 22.34
CA LEU A 395 2.14 7.79 21.84
C LEU A 395 1.16 7.69 20.67
N GLU A 396 1.40 6.78 19.71
CA GLU A 396 0.47 6.51 18.60
C GLU A 396 -0.87 5.96 19.08
N LYS A 397 -0.87 4.96 19.96
CA LYS A 397 -2.09 4.34 20.52
C LYS A 397 -2.96 5.36 21.28
N GLY A 398 -2.34 6.33 21.95
CA GLY A 398 -3.06 7.46 22.54
C GLY A 398 -3.62 8.43 21.49
N ARG A 399 -2.82 8.78 20.47
CA ARG A 399 -3.23 9.69 19.38
C ARG A 399 -4.30 9.12 18.45
N SER A 400 -4.46 7.80 18.36
CA SER A 400 -5.49 7.18 17.52
C SER A 400 -6.93 7.41 17.99
N ASN A 401 -7.13 7.96 19.20
CA ASN A 401 -8.44 8.30 19.76
C ASN A 401 -8.72 9.83 19.65
N PRO A 402 -9.62 10.29 18.76
CA PRO A 402 -9.81 11.73 18.49
C PRO A 402 -10.36 12.56 19.66
N SER A 403 -10.81 11.92 20.75
CA SER A 403 -11.29 12.60 21.96
C SER A 403 -10.27 12.63 23.11
N ASP A 404 -9.04 12.15 22.88
CA ASP A 404 -8.03 12.02 23.94
C ASP A 404 -7.01 13.17 23.97
N ASP A 405 -6.54 13.50 25.18
CA ASP A 405 -5.59 14.58 25.42
C ASP A 405 -4.15 14.19 25.00
N TYR A 406 -3.90 12.93 24.65
CA TYR A 406 -2.61 12.42 24.15
C TYR A 406 -2.15 13.12 22.85
N VAL A 407 -3.04 13.78 22.11
CA VAL A 407 -2.68 14.62 20.94
C VAL A 407 -1.78 15.81 21.32
N TYR A 408 -1.77 16.22 22.60
CA TYR A 408 -0.91 17.30 23.10
C TYR A 408 0.43 16.81 23.67
N PHE A 409 0.67 15.50 23.78
CA PHE A 409 1.96 14.97 24.22
C PHE A 409 3.03 15.00 23.12
N HIS A 410 4.28 15.24 23.54
CA HIS A 410 5.49 15.08 22.75
C HIS A 410 6.29 13.86 23.23
N LEU A 411 7.02 13.20 22.34
CA LEU A 411 7.73 11.96 22.68
C LEU A 411 8.82 12.17 23.75
N ARG A 412 9.47 13.34 23.72
CA ARG A 412 10.47 13.76 24.72
C ARG A 412 9.90 14.41 25.97
N ASP A 413 8.59 14.65 26.07
CA ASP A 413 8.03 15.32 27.26
C ASP A 413 8.19 14.41 28.50
N LYS A 414 8.91 14.85 29.54
CA LYS A 414 9.11 14.01 30.74
C LYS A 414 7.78 13.61 31.40
N VAL A 415 6.71 14.40 31.24
CA VAL A 415 5.37 14.05 31.73
C VAL A 415 4.73 12.95 30.88
N PHE A 416 4.96 12.92 29.56
CA PHE A 416 4.57 11.78 28.73
C PHE A 416 5.29 10.51 29.18
N VAL A 417 6.61 10.57 29.31
CA VAL A 417 7.46 9.43 29.67
C VAL A 417 7.08 8.88 31.05
N ILE A 418 6.94 9.75 32.07
CA ILE A 418 6.44 9.39 33.40
C ILE A 418 5.06 8.74 33.32
N ASN A 419 4.12 9.33 32.57
CA ASN A 419 2.77 8.79 32.43
C ASN A 419 2.76 7.39 31.78
N THR A 420 3.59 7.15 30.76
CA THR A 420 3.68 5.84 30.10
C THR A 420 4.30 4.76 30.99
N VAL A 421 5.32 5.09 31.79
CA VAL A 421 5.88 4.16 32.79
C VAL A 421 4.86 3.85 33.90
N VAL A 422 4.09 4.84 34.35
CA VAL A 422 3.02 4.64 35.34
C VAL A 422 1.86 3.80 34.78
N ASP A 423 1.44 4.04 33.54
CA ASP A 423 0.41 3.28 32.81
C ASP A 423 0.80 1.82 32.55
N PHE A 424 2.06 1.56 32.20
CA PHE A 424 2.59 0.20 32.13
C PHE A 424 2.54 -0.49 33.51
N PHE A 425 2.99 0.19 34.57
CA PHE A 425 3.01 -0.38 35.92
C PHE A 425 1.61 -0.72 36.45
N ASP A 426 0.62 0.15 36.18
CA ASP A 426 -0.79 -0.11 36.52
C ASP A 426 -1.30 -1.37 35.80
N LYS A 427 -1.13 -1.46 34.47
CA LYS A 427 -1.59 -2.61 33.67
C LYS A 427 -0.96 -3.93 34.10
N GLU A 428 0.37 -3.98 34.18
CA GLU A 428 1.10 -5.25 34.34
C GLU A 428 1.22 -5.70 35.81
N TYR A 429 1.22 -4.80 36.80
CA TYR A 429 1.39 -5.16 38.22
C TYR A 429 0.16 -4.98 39.11
N SER A 430 -0.92 -4.30 38.68
CA SER A 430 -2.13 -4.10 39.50
C SER A 430 -2.71 -5.39 40.08
N PHE A 431 -2.55 -6.54 39.40
CA PHE A 431 -3.04 -7.82 39.89
C PHE A 431 -2.37 -8.26 41.21
N LEU A 432 -1.14 -7.84 41.50
CA LEU A 432 -0.48 -8.12 42.79
C LEU A 432 -1.22 -7.44 43.95
N PHE A 433 -1.79 -6.26 43.72
CA PHE A 433 -2.38 -5.39 44.74
C PHE A 433 -3.89 -5.56 44.86
N LEU A 434 -4.57 -5.78 43.73
CA LEU A 434 -6.03 -5.89 43.64
C LEU A 434 -6.56 -7.32 43.71
N SER A 435 -5.80 -8.33 43.24
CA SER A 435 -6.33 -9.68 43.09
C SER A 435 -6.45 -10.42 44.42
N ASN A 436 -7.36 -11.40 44.46
CA ASN A 436 -7.42 -12.42 45.51
C ASN A 436 -6.57 -13.67 45.17
N ARG A 437 -5.82 -13.66 44.06
CA ARG A 437 -4.83 -14.70 43.75
C ARG A 437 -3.56 -14.59 44.61
N VAL A 438 -3.15 -13.38 44.99
CA VAL A 438 -2.06 -13.20 45.97
C VAL A 438 -2.66 -13.25 47.38
N THR A 439 -2.22 -14.23 48.16
CA THR A 439 -2.72 -14.48 49.51
C THR A 439 -1.77 -13.87 50.53
N TYR A 440 -2.17 -12.72 51.06
CA TYR A 440 -1.44 -12.01 52.10
C TYR A 440 -1.95 -12.41 53.49
N ASN A 441 -1.01 -12.66 54.39
CA ASN A 441 -1.29 -12.84 55.80
C ASN A 441 -1.53 -11.49 56.51
N VAL A 442 -2.17 -11.54 57.68
CA VAL A 442 -2.35 -10.39 58.57
C VAL A 442 -1.94 -10.80 59.97
N PHE A 443 -0.90 -10.15 60.50
CA PHE A 443 -0.28 -10.50 61.78
C PHE A 443 -0.02 -9.25 62.63
N PHE A 444 0.41 -9.45 63.87
CA PHE A 444 0.90 -8.38 64.74
C PHE A 444 2.42 -8.42 64.78
N ASP A 445 3.08 -7.27 64.65
CA ASP A 445 4.53 -7.17 64.80
C ASP A 445 4.96 -7.34 66.27
N GLY A 446 6.27 -7.43 66.50
CA GLY A 446 6.86 -7.49 67.85
C GLY A 446 6.63 -6.25 68.73
N THR A 447 5.95 -5.21 68.22
CA THR A 447 5.51 -4.02 68.97
C THR A 447 3.99 -3.99 69.21
N GLY A 448 3.27 -5.04 68.81
CA GLY A 448 1.82 -5.16 68.95
C GLY A 448 1.00 -4.42 67.89
N ARG A 449 1.62 -3.96 66.79
CA ARG A 449 0.91 -3.27 65.71
C ARG A 449 0.40 -4.26 64.68
N LYS A 450 -0.85 -4.10 64.25
CA LYS A 450 -1.42 -4.89 63.15
C LYS A 450 -0.73 -4.53 61.83
N VAL A 451 0.00 -5.48 61.24
CA VAL A 451 0.61 -5.38 59.91
C VAL A 451 -0.36 -5.92 58.88
N ASP A 452 -0.72 -5.07 57.90
CA ASP A 452 -1.73 -5.37 56.87
C ASP A 452 -1.22 -4.89 55.51
N VAL A 453 -0.37 -5.73 54.91
CA VAL A 453 0.37 -5.37 53.68
C VAL A 453 -0.57 -5.26 52.48
N LYS A 454 -1.64 -6.08 52.40
CA LYS A 454 -2.61 -6.03 51.30
C LYS A 454 -3.36 -4.69 51.28
N ASN A 455 -3.89 -4.25 52.43
CA ASN A 455 -4.55 -2.94 52.49
C ASN A 455 -3.54 -1.81 52.21
N SER A 456 -2.31 -1.89 52.73
CA SER A 456 -1.24 -0.91 52.47
C SER A 456 -0.92 -0.74 50.98
N LEU A 457 -0.80 -1.85 50.24
CA LEU A 457 -0.54 -1.85 48.80
C LEU A 457 -1.74 -1.36 47.99
N ARG A 458 -2.96 -1.80 48.31
CA ARG A 458 -4.19 -1.34 47.63
C ARG A 458 -4.42 0.17 47.83
N ASP A 459 -4.22 0.65 49.04
CA ASP A 459 -4.40 2.07 49.38
C ASP A 459 -3.24 2.95 48.85
N LEU A 460 -2.14 2.33 48.40
CA LEU A 460 -1.09 2.99 47.63
C LEU A 460 -1.41 2.96 46.12
N TYR A 461 -1.88 1.84 45.59
CA TYR A 461 -2.35 1.69 44.22
C TYR A 461 -3.44 2.72 43.88
N TYR A 462 -4.44 2.94 44.74
CA TYR A 462 -5.46 3.97 44.47
C TYR A 462 -4.90 5.39 44.37
N LYS A 463 -3.71 5.68 44.93
CA LYS A 463 -3.04 6.99 44.78
C LYS A 463 -2.41 7.20 43.39
N ILE A 464 -2.23 6.15 42.58
CA ILE A 464 -1.79 6.28 41.17
C ILE A 464 -2.78 7.18 40.40
N ASN A 465 -4.08 7.13 40.72
CA ASN A 465 -5.08 8.05 40.15
C ASN A 465 -4.78 9.53 40.38
N LEU A 466 -4.05 9.90 41.44
CA LEU A 466 -3.61 11.27 41.67
C LEU A 466 -2.58 11.70 40.60
N ILE A 467 -1.71 10.79 40.16
CA ILE A 467 -0.77 11.04 39.06
C ILE A 467 -1.56 11.33 37.77
N TYR A 468 -2.50 10.44 37.39
CA TYR A 468 -3.36 10.66 36.21
C TYR A 468 -4.24 11.92 36.32
N GLN A 469 -4.62 12.36 37.52
CA GLN A 469 -5.28 13.66 37.71
C GLN A 469 -4.30 14.80 37.38
N ARG A 470 -3.12 14.84 37.99
CA ARG A 470 -2.11 15.88 37.70
C ARG A 470 -1.65 15.90 36.24
N VAL A 471 -1.53 14.75 35.59
CA VAL A 471 -1.21 14.64 34.15
C VAL A 471 -2.30 15.29 33.28
N ARG A 472 -3.59 15.06 33.57
CA ARG A 472 -4.69 15.73 32.85
C ARG A 472 -4.75 17.22 33.12
N GLU A 473 -4.46 17.66 34.35
CA GLU A 473 -4.33 19.08 34.66
C GLU A 473 -3.17 19.74 33.86
N TYR A 474 -2.03 19.05 33.71
CA TYR A 474 -0.89 19.47 32.86
C TYR A 474 -1.29 19.55 31.38
N LEU A 475 -1.95 18.53 30.84
CA LEU A 475 -2.42 18.51 29.44
C LEU A 475 -3.44 19.63 29.16
N ALA A 476 -4.28 19.99 30.14
CA ALA A 476 -5.16 21.15 30.04
C ALA A 476 -4.38 22.48 29.90
N ALA A 477 -3.26 22.64 30.62
CA ALA A 477 -2.38 23.81 30.47
C ALA A 477 -1.65 23.83 29.11
N VAL A 478 -1.20 22.67 28.60
CA VAL A 478 -0.62 22.56 27.25
C VAL A 478 -1.65 22.87 26.16
N ARG A 479 -2.90 22.42 26.33
CA ARG A 479 -4.03 22.78 25.46
C ARG A 479 -4.31 24.28 25.49
N GLN A 480 -4.31 24.92 26.66
CA GLN A 480 -4.48 26.37 26.80
C GLN A 480 -3.38 27.14 26.06
N LEU A 481 -2.11 26.76 26.25
CA LEU A 481 -0.97 27.34 25.53
C LEU A 481 -1.15 27.25 24.01
N LYS A 482 -1.45 26.05 23.50
CA LYS A 482 -1.64 25.81 22.05
C LYS A 482 -2.83 26.59 21.50
N ASN A 483 -3.91 26.74 22.26
CA ASN A 483 -5.08 27.52 21.83
C ASN A 483 -4.75 29.03 21.74
N MET A 484 -3.97 29.57 22.69
CA MET A 484 -3.55 30.99 22.67
C MET A 484 -2.62 31.30 21.50
N LEU A 485 -1.64 30.42 21.23
CA LEU A 485 -0.75 30.57 20.06
C LEU A 485 -1.51 30.57 18.73
N ASN A 486 -2.64 29.86 18.64
CA ASN A 486 -3.52 29.84 17.47
C ASN A 486 -4.58 30.95 17.45
N THR A 487 -4.60 31.87 18.44
CA THR A 487 -5.61 32.93 18.53
C THR A 487 -5.11 34.22 17.87
N GLU A 488 -5.72 34.63 16.76
CA GLU A 488 -5.48 35.96 16.20
C GLU A 488 -5.94 37.08 17.16
N ARG A 489 -5.00 37.95 17.55
CA ARG A 489 -5.19 39.27 18.21
C ARG A 489 -5.49 39.30 19.73
N PRO A 490 -4.51 38.98 20.58
CA PRO A 490 -4.27 39.75 21.81
C PRO A 490 -3.10 40.74 21.58
N THR A 491 -2.85 41.68 22.50
CA THR A 491 -1.66 42.54 22.39
C THR A 491 -0.39 41.79 22.79
N GLN A 492 0.77 42.15 22.22
CA GLN A 492 2.03 41.46 22.48
C GLN A 492 2.45 41.44 23.96
N VAL A 493 2.06 42.47 24.73
CA VAL A 493 2.34 42.55 26.17
C VAL A 493 1.48 41.55 26.94
N GLU A 494 0.16 41.51 26.68
CA GLU A 494 -0.78 40.58 27.31
C GLU A 494 -0.40 39.13 27.02
N LEU A 495 -0.14 38.81 25.73
CA LEU A 495 0.42 37.53 25.29
C LEU A 495 1.66 37.14 26.11
N SER A 496 2.63 38.04 26.26
CA SER A 496 3.88 37.74 26.95
C SER A 496 3.70 37.43 28.44
N ILE A 497 2.67 37.98 29.08
CA ILE A 497 2.35 37.75 30.50
C ILE A 497 1.58 36.44 30.65
N GLU A 498 0.57 36.20 29.81
CA GLU A 498 -0.26 34.99 29.85
C GLU A 498 0.54 33.73 29.47
N TYR A 499 1.40 33.83 28.46
CA TYR A 499 2.37 32.81 28.06
C TYR A 499 3.33 32.44 29.21
N LYS A 500 3.91 33.43 29.89
CA LYS A 500 4.78 33.20 31.07
C LYS A 500 4.02 32.57 32.23
N ASN A 501 2.77 32.95 32.46
CA ASN A 501 1.92 32.35 33.48
C ASN A 501 1.65 30.86 33.17
N ILE A 502 1.32 30.52 31.92
CA ILE A 502 1.05 29.13 31.52
C ILE A 502 2.32 28.28 31.51
N ILE A 503 3.48 28.80 31.09
CA ILE A 503 4.75 28.08 31.24
C ILE A 503 5.10 27.86 32.72
N THR A 504 4.94 28.87 33.57
CA THR A 504 5.16 28.75 35.02
C THR A 504 4.22 27.71 35.64
N GLN A 505 2.95 27.69 35.23
CA GLN A 505 1.98 26.66 35.58
C GLN A 505 2.43 25.28 35.10
N LYS A 506 2.79 25.11 33.81
CA LYS A 506 3.27 23.85 33.22
C LYS A 506 4.45 23.26 34.01
N THR A 507 5.46 24.08 34.32
CA THR A 507 6.64 23.66 35.10
C THR A 507 6.30 23.33 36.55
N ASN A 508 5.41 24.09 37.20
CA ASN A 508 4.94 23.75 38.55
C ASN A 508 4.09 22.46 38.58
N MET A 509 3.34 22.18 37.52
CA MET A 509 2.57 20.95 37.38
C MET A 509 3.47 19.74 37.11
N MET A 510 4.45 19.85 36.21
CA MET A 510 5.49 18.84 36.01
C MET A 510 6.23 18.54 37.33
N ARG A 511 6.62 19.56 38.09
CA ARG A 511 7.18 19.42 39.45
C ARG A 511 6.24 18.69 40.41
N THR A 512 4.94 18.96 40.35
CA THR A 512 3.92 18.32 41.21
C THR A 512 3.70 16.85 40.81
N ILE A 513 3.69 16.54 39.51
CA ILE A 513 3.59 15.18 38.96
C ILE A 513 4.79 14.35 39.42
N HIS A 514 6.00 14.87 39.23
CA HIS A 514 7.25 14.26 39.66
C HIS A 514 7.25 13.95 41.16
N GLN A 515 7.08 14.96 42.01
CA GLN A 515 7.07 14.79 43.47
C GLN A 515 5.98 13.82 43.95
N THR A 516 4.82 13.80 43.28
CA THR A 516 3.74 12.84 43.58
C THR A 516 4.13 11.42 43.18
N THR A 517 4.72 11.25 41.99
CA THR A 517 5.17 9.96 41.44
C THR A 517 6.29 9.38 42.31
N THR A 518 7.38 10.12 42.53
CA THR A 518 8.50 9.70 43.38
C THR A 518 8.03 9.32 44.78
N LYS A 519 7.10 10.09 45.38
CA LYS A 519 6.53 9.77 46.71
C LYS A 519 5.71 8.46 46.72
N ILE A 520 5.01 8.13 45.64
CA ILE A 520 4.22 6.90 45.50
C ILE A 520 5.14 5.70 45.21
N PHE A 521 6.06 5.82 44.25
CA PHE A 521 6.94 4.73 43.85
C PHE A 521 8.03 4.44 44.89
N SER A 522 8.50 5.44 45.64
CA SER A 522 9.33 5.24 46.85
C SER A 522 8.56 4.60 48.02
N GLN A 523 7.23 4.55 47.99
CA GLN A 523 6.43 3.75 48.94
C GLN A 523 6.20 2.33 48.42
N PHE A 524 6.01 2.14 47.10
CA PHE A 524 5.90 0.80 46.50
C PHE A 524 7.19 0.02 46.70
N GLU A 525 8.33 0.59 46.32
CA GLU A 525 9.66 -0.01 46.47
C GLU A 525 9.90 -0.50 47.90
N LYS A 526 9.59 0.32 48.91
CA LYS A 526 9.78 -0.02 50.33
C LYS A 526 8.88 -1.16 50.81
N ILE A 527 7.62 -1.20 50.37
CA ILE A 527 6.69 -2.27 50.75
C ILE A 527 7.03 -3.58 50.01
N ILE A 528 7.40 -3.51 48.74
CA ILE A 528 7.81 -4.69 47.95
C ILE A 528 9.15 -5.24 48.47
N PHE A 529 10.12 -4.38 48.80
CA PHE A 529 11.38 -4.79 49.44
C PHE A 529 11.16 -5.48 50.79
N TYR A 530 10.21 -5.00 51.59
CA TYR A 530 9.82 -5.66 52.84
C TYR A 530 9.23 -7.06 52.58
N ILE A 531 8.37 -7.23 51.58
CA ILE A 531 7.83 -8.54 51.15
C ILE A 531 8.95 -9.49 50.71
N LEU A 532 9.89 -9.01 49.88
CA LEU A 532 11.02 -9.81 49.40
C LEU A 532 11.97 -10.21 50.55
N SER A 533 12.17 -9.32 51.52
CA SER A 533 13.00 -9.57 52.70
C SER A 533 12.35 -10.60 53.63
N ASP A 534 11.05 -10.49 53.89
CA ASP A 534 10.31 -11.48 54.68
C ASP A 534 10.26 -12.86 53.99
N ALA A 535 10.04 -12.90 52.67
CA ALA A 535 10.01 -14.14 51.90
C ALA A 535 11.36 -14.89 51.89
N ARG A 536 12.48 -14.18 52.05
CA ARG A 536 13.82 -14.74 52.27
C ARG A 536 14.09 -15.10 53.75
N GLY A 537 13.28 -14.58 54.67
CA GLY A 537 13.40 -14.72 56.12
C GLY A 537 12.27 -15.52 56.75
N GLN A 538 11.37 -14.84 57.48
CA GLN A 538 10.35 -15.47 58.32
C GLN A 538 9.10 -15.98 57.56
N LYS A 539 8.90 -15.55 56.31
CA LYS A 539 7.75 -15.90 55.45
C LYS A 539 6.39 -15.62 56.11
N MET A 540 6.30 -14.53 56.86
CA MET A 540 5.11 -14.11 57.60
C MET A 540 4.08 -13.36 56.75
N VAL A 541 4.46 -12.76 55.61
CA VAL A 541 3.63 -11.83 54.82
C VAL A 541 2.88 -12.52 53.67
N LEU A 542 3.54 -13.34 52.86
CA LEU A 542 2.92 -14.04 51.72
C LEU A 542 2.69 -15.52 52.07
N GLN A 543 1.45 -16.00 51.87
CA GLN A 543 1.09 -17.40 52.12
C GLN A 543 1.32 -18.30 50.89
N ASN A 544 1.35 -17.74 49.67
CA ASN A 544 1.57 -18.47 48.42
C ASN A 544 2.71 -17.89 47.54
N PRO A 545 3.93 -17.65 48.07
CA PRO A 545 5.02 -17.02 47.29
C PRO A 545 5.49 -17.86 46.08
N ASP A 546 5.45 -19.18 46.21
CA ASP A 546 5.90 -20.14 45.17
C ASP A 546 4.79 -20.57 44.20
N GLU A 547 3.56 -20.05 44.32
CA GLU A 547 2.47 -20.38 43.37
C GLU A 547 2.63 -19.61 42.04
N GLU A 548 2.32 -20.29 40.93
CA GLU A 548 2.40 -19.76 39.58
C GLU A 548 1.26 -18.78 39.24
N VAL A 549 1.60 -17.71 38.51
CA VAL A 549 0.64 -16.74 37.98
C VAL A 549 -0.22 -17.36 36.87
N ARG A 550 -1.41 -17.81 37.26
CA ARG A 550 -2.44 -18.41 36.39
C ARG A 550 -3.51 -17.38 36.02
N ILE A 551 -3.41 -16.81 34.82
CA ILE A 551 -4.34 -15.80 34.29
C ILE A 551 -5.37 -16.44 33.35
N GLY A 552 -6.61 -15.94 33.37
CA GLY A 552 -7.73 -16.46 32.59
C GLY A 552 -7.73 -15.97 31.14
N THR A 553 -8.31 -16.77 30.25
CA THR A 553 -8.24 -16.61 28.78
C THR A 553 -9.19 -15.54 28.21
N LYS A 554 -9.13 -14.29 28.71
CA LYS A 554 -9.91 -13.18 28.12
C LYS A 554 -9.12 -11.88 27.95
N VAL A 555 -9.32 -11.29 26.76
CA VAL A 555 -8.74 -10.06 26.21
C VAL A 555 -7.25 -10.20 25.85
N ALA A 556 -6.87 -9.57 24.74
CA ALA A 556 -5.57 -9.73 24.12
C ALA A 556 -4.59 -8.62 24.55
N ASP A 557 -3.59 -9.01 25.32
CA ASP A 557 -2.23 -8.48 25.30
C ASP A 557 -1.30 -9.59 25.87
N VAL A 558 -0.01 -9.58 25.52
CA VAL A 558 0.92 -10.67 25.89
C VAL A 558 1.27 -10.58 27.38
N ASN A 559 0.62 -11.41 28.19
CA ASN A 559 0.76 -11.40 29.65
C ASN A 559 2.18 -11.85 30.08
N LEU A 560 3.04 -10.88 30.41
CA LEU A 560 4.48 -11.06 30.66
C LEU A 560 4.78 -12.12 31.73
N PHE A 561 4.00 -12.13 32.82
CA PHE A 561 4.30 -12.94 34.01
C PHE A 561 3.65 -14.32 34.03
N LYS A 562 3.02 -14.77 32.93
CA LYS A 562 2.28 -16.04 32.89
C LYS A 562 3.20 -17.24 33.17
N GLY A 563 2.93 -17.95 34.28
CA GLY A 563 3.71 -19.12 34.71
C GLY A 563 4.95 -18.80 35.55
N MET A 564 5.25 -17.53 35.82
CA MET A 564 6.22 -17.16 36.86
C MET A 564 5.61 -17.34 38.25
N ARG A 565 6.42 -17.59 39.28
CA ARG A 565 5.94 -17.63 40.68
C ARG A 565 5.67 -16.21 41.18
N PHE A 566 4.71 -16.02 42.08
CA PHE A 566 4.41 -14.69 42.62
C PHE A 566 5.66 -13.98 43.20
N ILE A 567 6.56 -14.71 43.86
CA ILE A 567 7.80 -14.13 44.40
C ILE A 567 8.74 -13.57 43.32
N ASP A 568 8.81 -14.22 42.15
CA ASP A 568 9.64 -13.76 41.02
C ASP A 568 9.02 -12.49 40.40
N VAL A 569 7.69 -12.39 40.37
CA VAL A 569 7.00 -11.17 39.92
C VAL A 569 7.14 -10.03 40.92
N PHE A 570 7.16 -10.29 42.24
CA PHE A 570 7.53 -9.27 43.23
C PHE A 570 8.99 -8.81 43.07
N GLN A 571 9.91 -9.69 42.66
CA GLN A 571 11.29 -9.30 42.35
C GLN A 571 11.36 -8.42 41.10
N SER A 572 10.61 -8.76 40.05
CA SER A 572 10.48 -7.94 38.83
C SER A 572 9.86 -6.57 39.14
N ALA A 573 8.77 -6.53 39.93
CA ALA A 573 8.13 -5.30 40.39
C ALA A 573 9.06 -4.42 41.24
N TYR A 574 9.87 -5.02 42.12
CA TYR A 574 10.88 -4.30 42.90
C TYR A 574 11.91 -3.65 41.98
N ASN A 575 12.57 -4.44 41.12
CA ASN A 575 13.57 -3.98 40.17
C ASN A 575 13.02 -2.82 39.30
N TYR A 576 11.79 -2.98 38.79
CA TYR A 576 11.06 -1.94 38.05
C TYR A 576 10.88 -0.65 38.88
N THR A 577 10.42 -0.76 40.15
CA THR A 577 10.24 0.43 41.01
C THR A 577 11.56 1.10 41.40
N SER A 578 12.63 0.34 41.62
CA SER A 578 13.96 0.88 41.90
C SER A 578 14.54 1.60 40.68
N ALA A 579 14.42 1.02 39.48
CA ALA A 579 14.83 1.66 38.23
C ALA A 579 14.04 2.95 37.93
N PHE A 580 12.72 2.95 38.15
CA PHE A 580 11.92 4.15 37.95
C PHE A 580 12.21 5.24 39.01
N ASN A 581 12.42 4.86 40.28
CA ASN A 581 12.89 5.80 41.31
C ASN A 581 14.30 6.35 41.00
N TYR A 582 15.21 5.54 40.44
CA TYR A 582 16.51 6.00 39.96
C TYR A 582 16.35 7.04 38.83
N LEU A 583 15.57 6.71 37.78
CA LEU A 583 15.29 7.61 36.67
C LEU A 583 14.69 8.95 37.12
N LEU A 584 13.81 8.94 38.12
CA LEU A 584 13.19 10.15 38.67
C LEU A 584 14.14 11.03 39.50
N ASN A 585 15.13 10.45 40.19
CA ASN A 585 15.97 11.20 41.14
C ASN A 585 17.39 11.49 40.62
N GLU A 586 17.94 10.61 39.78
CA GLU A 586 19.35 10.59 39.36
C GLU A 586 19.54 10.37 37.84
N GLY A 587 18.46 10.16 37.08
CA GLY A 587 18.47 9.92 35.62
C GLY A 587 17.60 10.89 34.82
N GLU A 588 17.22 10.49 33.61
CA GLU A 588 16.53 11.33 32.60
C GLU A 588 15.18 11.92 33.01
N LEU A 589 14.56 11.47 34.11
CA LEU A 589 13.26 11.98 34.59
C LEU A 589 13.41 12.91 35.79
N ASP A 590 14.55 13.60 35.87
CA ASP A 590 14.84 14.63 36.86
C ASP A 590 13.97 15.90 36.73
N MET A 591 14.26 16.88 37.58
CA MET A 591 13.52 18.15 37.69
C MET A 591 14.15 19.33 36.93
N VAL A 592 15.23 19.12 36.16
CA VAL A 592 16.04 20.23 35.60
C VAL A 592 15.42 20.81 34.33
N SER A 593 15.06 19.95 33.39
CA SER A 593 14.44 20.30 32.10
C SER A 593 13.04 19.68 31.94
N LEU A 594 12.22 20.24 31.05
CA LEU A 594 10.88 19.72 30.72
C LEU A 594 10.92 18.55 29.73
N ASN A 595 11.91 18.54 28.84
CA ASN A 595 12.11 17.50 27.82
C ASN A 595 13.24 16.56 28.25
N VAL A 596 13.20 15.31 27.81
CA VAL A 596 14.38 14.43 27.80
C VAL A 596 15.28 14.90 26.67
N ASP A 597 16.28 15.70 27.02
CA ASP A 597 17.15 16.38 26.06
C ASP A 597 18.06 15.37 25.34
N GLU A 598 18.69 14.48 26.10
CA GLU A 598 19.51 13.35 25.64
C GLU A 598 19.12 12.06 26.41
N PRO A 599 18.40 11.11 25.81
CA PRO A 599 18.09 9.82 26.44
C PRO A 599 19.28 8.85 26.39
N TYR A 600 19.73 8.37 27.54
CA TYR A 600 20.81 7.38 27.68
C TYR A 600 20.25 6.00 28.03
N TYR A 601 19.34 5.94 29.00
CA TYR A 601 18.67 4.72 29.45
C TYR A 601 17.30 4.52 28.78
N LEU A 602 16.50 5.59 28.63
CA LEU A 602 15.15 5.52 28.09
C LEU A 602 15.15 5.72 26.58
N HIS A 603 15.35 4.65 25.82
CA HIS A 603 15.35 4.69 24.35
C HIS A 603 13.97 5.04 23.76
N LEU A 604 13.61 6.32 23.77
CA LEU A 604 12.31 6.87 23.36
C LEU A 604 11.92 6.55 21.90
N VAL A 605 12.92 6.34 21.04
CA VAL A 605 12.73 5.94 19.63
C VAL A 605 13.56 4.68 19.37
N ASN A 606 12.88 3.56 19.11
CA ASN A 606 13.51 2.37 18.52
C ASN A 606 13.15 2.31 17.03
N THR A 607 13.78 3.18 16.23
CA THR A 607 13.54 3.30 14.77
C THR A 607 13.61 1.94 14.08
N ALA A 608 14.61 1.14 14.43
CA ALA A 608 14.84 -0.18 13.85
C ALA A 608 13.65 -1.15 14.02
N GLU A 609 13.04 -1.21 15.21
CA GLU A 609 11.87 -2.07 15.43
C GLU A 609 10.58 -1.47 14.86
N ILE A 610 10.48 -0.15 14.74
CA ILE A 610 9.34 0.52 14.06
C ILE A 610 9.40 0.23 12.56
N GLU A 611 10.56 0.44 11.92
CA GLU A 611 10.80 0.13 10.51
C GLU A 611 10.60 -1.36 10.20
N GLN A 612 10.98 -2.26 11.11
CA GLN A 612 10.72 -3.70 10.98
C GLN A 612 9.21 -4.04 11.04
N LYS A 613 8.45 -3.41 11.95
CA LYS A 613 6.99 -3.58 12.05
C LYS A 613 6.29 -3.03 10.80
N ILE A 614 6.66 -1.84 10.34
CA ILE A 614 6.12 -1.21 9.11
C ILE A 614 6.36 -2.12 7.89
N ALA A 615 7.58 -2.62 7.70
CA ALA A 615 7.88 -3.48 6.56
C ALA A 615 7.15 -4.85 6.60
N LEU A 616 6.88 -5.38 7.80
CA LEU A 616 6.02 -6.56 7.98
C LEU A 616 4.55 -6.27 7.66
N GLU A 617 4.05 -5.07 7.96
CA GLU A 617 2.71 -4.63 7.54
C GLU A 617 2.63 -4.38 6.03
N GLU A 618 3.69 -3.87 5.39
CA GLU A 618 3.77 -3.77 3.93
C GLU A 618 3.77 -5.15 3.27
N GLU A 619 4.55 -6.12 3.76
CA GLU A 619 4.51 -7.48 3.22
C GLU A 619 3.12 -8.13 3.41
N GLN A 620 2.43 -7.87 4.53
CA GLN A 620 1.05 -8.32 4.72
C GLN A 620 0.08 -7.66 3.74
N LYS A 621 0.20 -6.35 3.47
CA LYS A 621 -0.59 -5.66 2.44
C LYS A 621 -0.34 -6.25 1.04
N PHE A 622 0.91 -6.54 0.68
CA PHE A 622 1.24 -7.21 -0.58
C PHE A 622 0.64 -8.64 -0.68
N GLN A 623 0.60 -9.40 0.42
CA GLN A 623 -0.05 -10.72 0.46
C GLN A 623 -1.59 -10.62 0.39
N GLU A 624 -2.20 -9.56 0.94
CA GLU A 624 -3.62 -9.30 0.76
C GLU A 624 -3.96 -8.90 -0.68
N GLU A 625 -3.15 -8.07 -1.33
CA GLU A 625 -3.32 -7.73 -2.75
C GLU A 625 -3.18 -8.96 -3.65
N GLU A 626 -2.23 -9.87 -3.36
CA GLU A 626 -2.10 -11.15 -4.08
C GLU A 626 -3.35 -12.03 -3.90
N LYS A 627 -3.95 -12.10 -2.71
CA LYS A 627 -5.23 -12.79 -2.48
C LYS A 627 -6.38 -12.14 -3.23
N LYS A 628 -6.54 -10.81 -3.14
CA LYS A 628 -7.59 -10.06 -3.86
C LYS A 628 -7.48 -10.22 -5.39
N ALA A 629 -6.26 -10.37 -5.92
CA ALA A 629 -6.03 -10.69 -7.33
C ALA A 629 -6.43 -12.12 -7.71
N GLN A 630 -6.29 -13.10 -6.81
CA GLN A 630 -6.72 -14.49 -7.01
C GLN A 630 -8.25 -14.68 -6.82
N GLU A 631 -8.83 -14.01 -5.82
CA GLU A 631 -10.27 -14.02 -5.54
C GLU A 631 -11.08 -13.37 -6.69
N GLY A 632 -10.47 -12.44 -7.44
CA GLY A 632 -11.05 -11.84 -8.65
C GLY A 632 -11.31 -12.82 -9.81
N GLU A 633 -10.78 -14.06 -9.78
CA GLU A 633 -11.12 -15.12 -10.73
C GLU A 633 -12.32 -15.99 -10.26
N GLY A 634 -12.78 -15.84 -9.01
CA GLY A 634 -13.78 -16.72 -8.39
C GLY A 634 -15.24 -16.24 -8.49
N GLU A 635 -15.54 -14.99 -8.16
CA GLU A 635 -16.92 -14.55 -7.89
C GLU A 635 -17.67 -14.00 -9.11
N LYS A 636 -18.25 -14.89 -9.94
CA LYS A 636 -19.37 -14.56 -10.85
C LYS A 636 -20.46 -15.63 -10.94
N GLU A 637 -21.04 -16.02 -9.80
CA GLU A 637 -22.35 -16.67 -9.80
C GLU A 637 -23.27 -16.15 -8.68
N SER A 638 -24.53 -15.85 -9.04
CA SER A 638 -25.69 -15.49 -8.20
C SER A 638 -25.58 -14.33 -7.19
N ALA A 639 -26.15 -13.17 -7.55
CA ALA A 639 -27.30 -12.57 -6.84
C ALA A 639 -27.90 -11.41 -7.68
N ASP A 640 -29.22 -11.22 -7.66
CA ASP A 640 -29.90 -10.11 -8.37
C ASP A 640 -31.20 -9.71 -7.63
N LYS A 641 -31.28 -8.42 -7.23
CA LYS A 641 -32.51 -7.63 -6.92
C LYS A 641 -33.36 -7.96 -5.65
N PRO A 642 -34.25 -7.05 -5.22
CA PRO A 642 -34.20 -5.56 -5.28
C PRO A 642 -34.74 -4.83 -4.01
N ASP A 643 -34.80 -3.49 -4.10
CA ASP A 643 -35.63 -2.53 -3.34
C ASP A 643 -35.37 -2.38 -1.80
N GLY A 644 -35.57 -1.21 -1.18
CA GLY A 644 -35.96 0.11 -1.69
C GLY A 644 -36.06 1.19 -0.59
N GLU A 645 -36.48 2.40 -1.00
CA GLU A 645 -36.97 3.55 -0.20
C GLU A 645 -36.01 4.34 0.75
N THR A 646 -35.89 5.64 0.46
CA THR A 646 -35.50 6.74 1.38
C THR A 646 -36.76 7.36 1.99
N PRO A 647 -36.69 8.10 3.12
CA PRO A 647 -37.00 9.54 3.01
C PRO A 647 -36.28 10.51 3.98
N GLU A 648 -35.98 11.69 3.43
CA GLU A 648 -36.15 13.07 3.97
C GLU A 648 -35.85 13.42 5.46
N GLU A 649 -34.71 14.12 5.64
CA GLU A 649 -34.64 15.56 5.97
C GLU A 649 -35.46 16.17 7.14
N LYS A 650 -34.73 16.88 8.04
CA LYS A 650 -35.15 18.18 8.59
C LYS A 650 -33.99 19.02 9.15
N GLN A 651 -34.11 20.35 9.06
CA GLN A 651 -33.13 21.35 9.51
C GLN A 651 -33.73 22.31 10.58
N PRO A 652 -32.94 23.22 11.21
CA PRO A 652 -33.15 23.63 12.61
C PRO A 652 -33.72 25.05 12.83
N GLU A 653 -34.03 25.35 14.09
CA GLU A 653 -34.23 26.69 14.67
C GLU A 653 -33.06 26.98 15.65
N THR A 654 -32.31 28.10 15.58
CA THR A 654 -32.54 29.48 16.09
C THR A 654 -32.77 29.58 17.64
N SER A 655 -32.42 30.64 18.39
CA SER A 655 -31.97 32.02 18.07
C SER A 655 -31.21 32.73 19.23
N SER A 656 -30.38 33.74 18.92
CA SER A 656 -30.04 34.95 19.74
C SER A 656 -29.37 34.82 21.15
N GLY A 657 -28.68 35.85 21.71
CA GLY A 657 -28.26 37.17 21.21
C GLY A 657 -27.77 38.15 22.31
N ALA A 658 -27.29 39.36 21.93
CA ALA A 658 -26.81 40.51 22.76
C ALA A 658 -25.49 40.29 23.56
N LYS A 659 -24.44 41.14 23.49
CA LYS A 659 -24.25 42.61 23.79
C LYS A 659 -24.26 42.93 25.29
N ASP A 660 -23.29 43.68 25.86
CA ASP A 660 -22.94 45.07 25.51
C ASP A 660 -21.45 45.49 25.80
N MET A 661 -21.12 46.79 25.74
CA MET A 661 -19.75 47.36 25.76
C MET A 661 -19.28 48.01 27.09
N GLY A 662 -17.96 48.19 27.25
CA GLY A 662 -17.34 49.11 28.23
C GLY A 662 -15.85 49.38 27.97
N THR A 663 -15.41 50.65 28.10
CA THR A 663 -14.03 51.14 27.86
C THR A 663 -13.78 52.43 28.68
N PRO A 664 -12.57 53.05 28.70
CA PRO A 664 -11.23 52.48 28.94
C PRO A 664 -10.43 53.29 30.01
N VAL A 665 -9.35 52.72 30.56
CA VAL A 665 -8.32 53.48 31.32
C VAL A 665 -6.91 52.93 31.02
N SER A 666 -5.90 53.80 31.00
CA SER A 666 -4.46 53.44 31.10
C SER A 666 -3.76 54.40 32.07
N PRO A 667 -2.57 54.03 32.60
CA PRO A 667 -1.36 54.64 32.03
C PRO A 667 -0.17 53.67 31.90
N LYS A 668 0.90 54.13 31.23
CA LYS A 668 2.09 53.36 30.83
C LYS A 668 3.20 53.35 31.89
N ALA A 669 3.90 52.23 32.04
CA ALA A 669 5.30 52.13 32.50
C ALA A 669 5.96 50.84 31.94
N SER A 670 7.30 50.72 32.10
CA SER A 670 8.12 49.49 31.96
C SER A 670 8.19 48.71 30.63
N ILE A 671 8.05 49.33 29.46
CA ILE A 671 8.32 48.66 28.16
C ILE A 671 9.78 48.15 28.06
N ALA A 672 10.77 48.94 28.52
CA ALA A 672 12.20 48.63 28.35
C ALA A 672 12.71 47.41 29.14
N GLU A 673 11.97 46.93 30.15
CA GLU A 673 12.31 45.71 30.90
C GLU A 673 11.63 44.47 30.31
N MET A 674 10.55 44.65 29.55
CA MET A 674 9.86 43.55 28.88
C MET A 674 10.67 42.99 27.70
N ASP A 675 11.26 43.84 26.85
CA ASP A 675 11.98 43.40 25.63
C ASP A 675 13.08 42.36 25.92
N LYS A 676 13.89 42.56 26.97
CA LYS A 676 14.93 41.61 27.41
C LYS A 676 14.40 40.28 27.96
N SER A 677 13.12 40.22 28.30
CA SER A 677 12.44 38.98 28.72
C SER A 677 11.65 38.31 27.59
N ILE A 678 11.49 39.00 26.46
CA ILE A 678 10.77 38.53 25.26
C ILE A 678 11.74 37.89 24.26
N SER A 679 13.01 38.34 24.21
CA SER A 679 14.07 37.65 23.45
C SER A 679 14.23 36.21 23.91
N ASN A 680 14.47 36.02 25.21
CA ASN A 680 14.81 34.71 25.75
C ASN A 680 13.62 33.72 25.68
N SER A 681 12.39 34.21 25.81
CA SER A 681 11.20 33.34 25.66
C SER A 681 10.96 32.90 24.21
N ARG A 682 11.42 33.68 23.23
CA ARG A 682 11.37 33.31 21.80
C ARG A 682 12.42 32.28 21.44
N ASP A 683 13.64 32.43 21.97
CA ASP A 683 14.71 31.46 21.75
C ASP A 683 14.34 30.06 22.26
N ASP A 684 13.41 29.93 23.22
CA ASP A 684 12.87 28.65 23.68
C ASP A 684 11.57 28.22 22.94
N GLU A 685 10.82 29.17 22.38
CA GLU A 685 9.63 28.94 21.55
C GLU A 685 10.01 28.37 20.17
N ASP A 686 10.96 29.03 19.48
CA ASP A 686 11.48 28.59 18.19
C ASP A 686 12.19 27.22 18.30
N LYS A 687 12.92 26.96 19.40
CA LYS A 687 13.48 25.63 19.69
C LYS A 687 12.40 24.56 19.80
N TRP A 688 11.32 24.83 20.54
CA TRP A 688 10.25 23.86 20.76
C TRP A 688 9.47 23.54 19.48
N GLU A 689 9.18 24.55 18.64
CA GLU A 689 8.62 24.31 17.32
C GLU A 689 9.59 23.54 16.41
N ASP A 690 10.88 23.89 16.38
CA ASP A 690 11.87 23.18 15.56
C ASP A 690 12.24 21.79 16.11
N GLU A 691 12.04 21.50 17.40
CA GLU A 691 12.09 20.15 17.96
C GLU A 691 10.88 19.32 17.52
N ILE A 692 9.66 19.86 17.62
CA ILE A 692 8.46 19.21 17.11
C ILE A 692 8.56 18.96 15.60
N ARG A 693 9.08 19.92 14.82
CA ARG A 693 9.32 19.76 13.38
C ARG A 693 10.41 18.72 13.10
N ARG A 694 11.49 18.67 13.89
CA ARG A 694 12.55 17.64 13.75
C ARG A 694 12.06 16.24 14.09
N ASP A 695 11.31 16.06 15.16
CA ASP A 695 10.76 14.75 15.52
C ASP A 695 9.63 14.34 14.53
N ILE A 696 8.85 15.29 13.98
CA ILE A 696 7.94 15.06 12.83
C ILE A 696 8.70 14.68 11.55
N ASP A 697 9.82 15.33 11.22
CA ASP A 697 10.63 15.00 10.05
C ASP A 697 11.51 13.74 10.27
N LEU A 698 11.61 13.23 11.50
CA LEU A 698 12.02 11.86 11.79
C LEU A 698 10.88 10.88 11.46
N MET A 699 9.65 11.16 11.91
CA MET A 699 8.44 10.38 11.60
C MET A 699 8.00 10.40 10.12
N LYS A 700 8.68 11.16 9.25
CA LYS A 700 8.54 11.12 7.78
C LYS A 700 9.70 10.42 7.05
N LYS A 701 10.72 9.96 7.79
CA LYS A 701 11.91 9.26 7.26
C LYS A 701 11.92 7.79 7.66
N VAL A 702 11.28 7.47 8.79
CA VAL A 702 10.68 6.17 9.09
C VAL A 702 9.50 5.94 8.15
#